data_AF-A0A550BTS8-F1
#
_entry.id   AF-A0A550BTS8-F1
#
_cell.length_a   1.000
_cell.length_b   1.000
_cell.length_c   1.000
_cell.angle_alpha   90.00
_cell.angle_beta   90.00
_cell.angle_gamma   90.00
#
_symmetry.space_group_name_H-M   'P 1'
#
loop_
_entity.id
_entity.type
_entity.pdbx_description
1 polymer ?
#
loop_
_entity_poly.entity_id
_entity_poly.type
_entity_poly.pdbx_seq_one_letter_code
_entity_poly.pdbx_strand_id
1 'polypeptide(L)'
;MQRQSKLLPPTCDDAILSCLNPRDITQYGLASRETHRRVKSYYRRAFYLPRALESFFDNDHDIEEFRDIQRQTGLVISGSFALRFMGRLSFKPGDLDVYVKHTLAGVAGEFLTRAGYEYRPRRGQPSDFNDALALYQTTTEDRNESGHYAAAAIVGAYNFVNTKDDNVIVQIITARTSPVDAILGFHSTAVMNMITHSSAISLYPREMFLNKRSLRIARNSTRPSAQAALVKYSQRGFDIVEELDVTEASDCEQEFGASYRYIGDDFTWEISLCRDRHWVDRTQPVMWQSWRLLFKRTAGDDGEPHATDAIIRRRYLKAHPLDESQPDQVAYTFADTAMRDEFKTLVRFCGTNPIWWVSRDSNAVAEEICKTMPIAKLLKPAYKSTAFVRVFQIYSVDPPRGIPDMPKVTDLSWIAPTKDIRRLCSADIALVLMKFPNLQKARLYVDVGYTFTLHQGLRAIAPSVTSLRVGFPHAPPMDIIAADSANLPNLEELIVREGQPFDVGSFIADTIGTRAKKLKRLQLPAFCDWNQLCDALDTVAPTVEQLTLPKFNWLKMGSSDALPRNALPVLERFSINMSQDHRNDLSEIWTRVADLVLNFLAGRHTPALRVIRITIHAATAVRAYKYGSYAWKIFRELRGIDHSLQWQEWIARTLPDNVLLEVSVGTRYAQYPKDADALELALMSASYVVDESRFRIGPDI
;
A
#
# COMPACT_ATOMS: atom_id res chain seq x y z
N MET A 1 48.52 10.02 11.13
CA MET A 1 48.43 10.99 10.03
C MET A 1 47.05 10.88 9.37
N GLN A 2 46.00 11.34 10.05
CA GLN A 2 44.64 11.41 9.49
C GLN A 2 44.47 12.80 8.89
N ARG A 3 44.33 12.89 7.56
CA ARG A 3 43.93 14.13 6.90
C ARG A 3 42.50 14.43 7.32
N GLN A 4 42.33 15.32 8.30
CA GLN A 4 41.08 16.05 8.48
C GLN A 4 40.79 16.78 7.17
N SER A 5 39.78 16.29 6.44
CA SER A 5 39.17 17.06 5.37
C SER A 5 38.62 18.34 5.99
N LYS A 6 39.23 19.48 5.67
CA LYS A 6 38.65 20.80 5.92
C LYS A 6 37.26 20.81 5.28
N LEU A 7 36.22 20.66 6.09
CA LEU A 7 34.86 21.01 5.71
C LEU A 7 34.87 22.50 5.43
N LEU A 8 34.75 22.87 4.15
CA LEU A 8 34.39 24.23 3.78
C LEU A 8 33.05 24.58 4.46
N PRO A 9 32.80 25.86 4.78
CA PRO A 9 31.55 26.28 5.41
C PRO A 9 30.33 25.83 4.58
N PRO A 10 29.19 25.49 5.22
CA PRO A 10 28.00 24.94 4.56
C PRO A 10 27.32 25.84 3.50
N THR A 11 27.85 27.03 3.21
CA THR A 11 27.25 28.03 2.32
C THR A 11 27.82 28.03 0.89
N CYS A 12 29.04 27.54 0.66
CA CYS A 12 29.62 27.52 -0.70
C CYS A 12 28.94 26.51 -1.63
N ASP A 13 28.55 25.34 -1.09
CA ASP A 13 27.87 24.31 -1.88
C ASP A 13 26.53 24.84 -2.44
N ASP A 14 25.77 25.62 -1.65
CA ASP A 14 24.50 26.18 -2.09
C ASP A 14 24.67 27.17 -3.25
N ALA A 15 25.68 28.03 -3.16
CA ALA A 15 26.02 28.97 -4.23
C ALA A 15 26.38 28.22 -5.53
N ILE A 16 27.24 27.21 -5.47
CA ILE A 16 27.65 26.42 -6.63
C ILE A 16 26.46 25.65 -7.22
N LEU A 17 25.74 24.89 -6.39
CA LEU A 17 24.66 24.02 -6.84
C LEU A 17 23.44 24.82 -7.35
N SER A 18 23.26 26.06 -6.89
CA SER A 18 22.23 26.97 -7.41
C SER A 18 22.44 27.37 -8.87
N CYS A 19 23.69 27.38 -9.35
CA CYS A 19 24.01 27.72 -10.74
C CYS A 19 23.88 26.53 -11.71
N LEU A 20 23.82 25.31 -11.19
CA LEU A 20 23.76 24.09 -11.99
C LEU A 20 22.32 23.74 -12.37
N ASN A 21 22.11 23.20 -13.57
CA ASN A 21 20.81 22.63 -13.95
C ASN A 21 20.55 21.28 -13.20
N PRO A 22 19.31 20.76 -13.18
CA PRO A 22 18.99 19.52 -12.46
C PRO A 22 19.81 18.30 -12.89
N ARG A 23 20.20 18.21 -14.18
CA ARG A 23 21.01 17.11 -14.71
C ARG A 23 22.43 17.15 -14.13
N ASP A 24 23.07 18.31 -14.14
CA ASP A 24 24.43 18.48 -13.64
C ASP A 24 24.50 18.23 -12.13
N ILE A 25 23.50 18.68 -11.37
CA ILE A 25 23.40 18.40 -9.93
C ILE A 25 23.29 16.90 -9.68
N THR A 26 22.47 16.21 -10.48
CA THR A 26 22.31 14.76 -10.38
C THR A 26 23.63 14.04 -10.68
N GLN A 27 24.31 14.41 -11.76
CA GLN A 27 25.62 13.84 -12.12
C GLN A 27 26.67 14.10 -11.04
N TYR A 28 26.72 15.31 -10.48
CA TYR A 28 27.60 15.63 -9.35
C TYR A 28 27.29 14.77 -8.12
N GLY A 29 26.01 14.54 -7.81
CA GLY A 29 25.57 13.67 -6.73
C GLY A 29 25.93 12.20 -6.93
N LEU A 30 26.10 11.73 -8.17
CA LEU A 30 26.51 10.37 -8.48
C LEU A 30 28.03 10.13 -8.38
N ALA A 31 28.83 11.20 -8.41
CA ALA A 31 30.30 11.09 -8.43
C ALA A 31 30.88 10.46 -7.15
N SER A 32 30.27 10.67 -5.98
CA SER A 32 30.75 10.10 -4.71
C SER A 32 29.66 10.10 -3.63
N ARG A 33 29.85 9.32 -2.56
CA ARG A 33 28.98 9.36 -1.37
C ARG A 33 28.94 10.73 -0.69
N GLU A 34 30.01 11.50 -0.78
CA GLU A 34 30.11 12.83 -0.17
C GLU A 34 29.32 13.87 -0.96
N THR A 35 29.54 13.92 -2.28
CA THR A 35 28.77 14.80 -3.17
C THR A 35 27.28 14.43 -3.17
N HIS A 36 26.95 13.14 -3.07
CA HIS A 36 25.57 12.69 -2.85
C HIS A 36 24.93 13.31 -1.60
N ARG A 37 25.63 13.31 -0.46
CA ARG A 37 25.13 13.94 0.78
C ARG A 37 24.97 15.45 0.63
N ARG A 38 25.90 16.12 -0.04
CA ARG A 38 25.84 17.56 -0.30
C ARG A 38 24.64 17.93 -1.17
N VAL A 39 24.44 17.22 -2.28
CA VAL A 39 23.27 17.39 -3.16
C VAL A 39 21.97 17.16 -2.40
N LYS A 40 21.88 16.09 -1.61
CA LYS A 40 20.70 15.81 -0.78
C LYS A 40 20.43 16.93 0.23
N SER A 41 21.49 17.46 0.85
CA SER A 41 21.41 18.59 1.78
C SER A 41 20.94 19.87 1.07
N TYR A 42 21.49 20.15 -0.12
CA TYR A 42 21.10 21.28 -0.96
C TYR A 42 19.64 21.19 -1.41
N TYR A 43 19.19 20.05 -1.94
CA TYR A 43 17.80 19.87 -2.38
C TYR A 43 16.79 20.13 -1.27
N ARG A 44 17.09 19.71 -0.03
CA ARG A 44 16.23 19.99 1.14
C ARG A 44 16.05 21.49 1.41
N ARG A 45 17.06 22.31 1.10
CA ARG A 45 17.00 23.77 1.24
C ARG A 45 16.42 24.45 0.01
N ALA A 46 16.82 24.01 -1.18
CA ALA A 46 16.42 24.59 -2.46
C ALA A 46 14.93 24.38 -2.76
N PHE A 47 14.38 23.23 -2.37
CA PHE A 47 12.96 22.88 -2.55
C PHE A 47 12.19 22.93 -1.23
N TYR A 48 12.52 23.89 -0.36
CA TYR A 48 11.79 24.11 0.88
C TYR A 48 10.53 24.94 0.63
N LEU A 49 9.40 24.26 0.44
CA LEU A 49 8.14 24.89 0.04
C LEU A 49 7.61 25.95 1.03
N PRO A 50 7.65 25.78 2.37
CA PRO A 50 7.18 26.82 3.29
C PRO A 50 7.84 28.17 3.03
N ARG A 51 9.16 28.20 2.82
CA ARG A 51 9.87 29.43 2.43
C ARG A 51 9.38 30.03 1.11
N ALA A 52 9.01 29.19 0.15
CA ALA A 52 8.47 29.68 -1.11
C ALA A 52 7.05 30.25 -0.95
N LEU A 53 6.31 29.86 0.09
CA LEU A 53 4.94 30.28 0.40
C LEU A 53 4.85 31.47 1.37
N GLU A 54 5.94 31.84 2.05
CA GLU A 54 6.02 33.00 2.97
C GLU A 54 5.54 34.33 2.35
N SER A 55 5.59 34.47 1.01
CA SER A 55 5.07 35.67 0.35
C SER A 55 3.54 35.71 0.21
N PHE A 56 2.86 34.62 0.57
CA PHE A 56 1.41 34.47 0.50
C PHE A 56 0.78 34.21 1.87
N PHE A 57 1.52 33.70 2.85
CA PHE A 57 0.99 33.41 4.17
C PHE A 57 1.90 33.99 5.24
N ASP A 58 1.31 34.69 6.21
CA ASP A 58 2.03 35.53 7.17
C ASP A 58 2.78 34.72 8.24
N ASN A 59 2.33 33.48 8.50
CA ASN A 59 2.85 32.65 9.57
C ASN A 59 2.91 31.17 9.17
N ASP A 60 3.72 30.41 9.90
CA ASP A 60 3.91 28.98 9.65
C ASP A 60 2.63 28.16 9.85
N HIS A 61 1.70 28.62 10.71
CA HIS A 61 0.45 27.92 10.98
C HIS A 61 -0.47 27.92 9.76
N ASP A 62 -0.63 29.06 9.08
CA ASP A 62 -1.41 29.16 7.85
C ASP A 62 -0.80 28.30 6.73
N ILE A 63 0.54 28.23 6.67
CA ILE A 63 1.23 27.34 5.72
C ILE A 63 0.92 25.88 6.06
N GLU A 64 1.04 25.47 7.31
CA GLU A 64 0.72 24.09 7.75
C GLU A 64 -0.74 23.73 7.45
N GLU A 65 -1.68 24.62 7.77
CA GLU A 65 -3.09 24.42 7.47
C GLU A 65 -3.36 24.33 5.96
N PHE A 66 -2.73 25.20 5.15
CA PHE A 66 -2.82 25.11 3.69
C PHE A 66 -2.32 23.74 3.18
N ARG A 67 -1.24 23.22 3.75
CA ARG A 67 -0.70 21.89 3.39
C ARG A 67 -1.64 20.77 3.78
N ASP A 68 -2.33 20.87 4.91
CA ASP A 68 -3.35 19.92 5.32
C ASP A 68 -4.59 19.99 4.42
N ILE A 69 -4.99 21.18 3.97
CA ILE A 69 -6.05 21.35 2.95
C ILE A 69 -5.64 20.70 1.63
N GLN A 70 -4.38 20.86 1.18
CA GLN A 70 -3.88 20.15 0.01
C GLN A 70 -4.01 18.62 0.16
N ARG A 71 -3.73 18.09 1.36
CA ARG A 71 -3.83 16.66 1.65
C ARG A 71 -5.28 16.19 1.63
N GLN A 72 -6.19 16.94 2.25
CA GLN A 72 -7.60 16.57 2.41
C GLN A 72 -8.40 16.71 1.11
N THR A 73 -8.12 17.76 0.32
CA THR A 73 -8.91 18.11 -0.86
C THR A 73 -8.30 17.66 -2.19
N GLY A 74 -7.02 17.26 -2.17
CA GLY A 74 -6.24 17.03 -3.39
C GLY A 74 -5.88 18.32 -4.14
N LEU A 75 -6.00 19.49 -3.50
CA LEU A 75 -5.62 20.78 -4.06
C LEU A 75 -4.12 20.79 -4.43
N VAL A 76 -3.82 21.31 -5.61
CA VAL A 76 -2.45 21.45 -6.12
C VAL A 76 -2.14 22.89 -6.49
N ILE A 77 -0.92 23.34 -6.24
CA ILE A 77 -0.41 24.59 -6.80
C ILE A 77 0.09 24.31 -8.21
N SER A 78 -0.17 25.18 -9.18
CA SER A 78 0.38 25.03 -10.54
C SER A 78 0.78 26.40 -11.12
N GLY A 79 0.82 26.53 -12.44
CA GLY A 79 1.11 27.78 -13.12
C GLY A 79 2.53 28.30 -12.91
N SER A 80 2.66 29.62 -12.84
CA SER A 80 3.96 30.30 -12.78
C SER A 80 4.71 30.03 -11.46
N PHE A 81 3.99 29.83 -10.36
CA PHE A 81 4.60 29.52 -9.07
C PHE A 81 5.30 28.15 -9.11
N ALA A 82 4.60 27.10 -9.57
CA ALA A 82 5.16 25.75 -9.66
C ALA A 82 6.36 25.69 -10.61
N LEU A 83 6.26 26.35 -11.77
CA LEU A 83 7.37 26.48 -12.72
C LEU A 83 8.61 27.13 -12.07
N ARG A 84 8.42 28.24 -11.36
CA ARG A 84 9.52 28.94 -10.67
C ARG A 84 10.17 28.06 -9.62
N PHE A 85 9.35 27.44 -8.78
CA PHE A 85 9.81 26.61 -7.67
C PHE A 85 10.64 25.43 -8.17
N MET A 86 10.14 24.66 -9.14
CA MET A 86 10.84 23.49 -9.68
C MET A 86 12.07 23.88 -10.50
N GLY A 87 11.98 24.94 -11.29
CA GLY A 87 13.08 25.42 -12.13
C GLY A 87 14.12 26.26 -11.41
N ARG A 88 13.89 26.64 -10.14
CA ARG A 88 14.69 27.61 -9.38
C ARG A 88 14.91 28.92 -10.17
N LEU A 89 13.85 29.41 -10.81
CA LEU A 89 13.90 30.57 -11.70
C LEU A 89 13.78 31.89 -10.90
N SER A 90 14.34 32.97 -11.43
CA SER A 90 14.48 34.25 -10.73
C SER A 90 13.31 35.22 -10.87
N PHE A 91 12.32 34.95 -11.73
CA PHE A 91 11.16 35.83 -11.88
C PHE A 91 10.23 35.77 -10.65
N LYS A 92 9.56 36.87 -10.31
CA LYS A 92 8.53 36.89 -9.25
C LYS A 92 7.17 36.48 -9.84
N PRO A 93 6.48 35.46 -9.31
CA PRO A 93 5.10 35.17 -9.69
C PRO A 93 4.21 36.32 -9.22
N GLY A 94 3.22 36.71 -10.02
CA GLY A 94 2.25 37.75 -9.62
C GLY A 94 1.14 37.21 -8.72
N ASP A 95 0.84 35.92 -8.85
CA ASP A 95 -0.26 35.22 -8.19
C ASP A 95 0.14 33.80 -7.78
N LEU A 96 -0.62 33.24 -6.84
CA LEU A 96 -0.58 31.83 -6.47
C LEU A 96 -1.81 31.12 -7.06
N ASP A 97 -1.60 30.38 -8.14
CA ASP A 97 -2.66 29.58 -8.77
C ASP A 97 -2.83 28.23 -8.06
N VAL A 98 -3.99 28.02 -7.45
CA VAL A 98 -4.36 26.74 -6.83
C VAL A 98 -5.50 26.08 -7.58
N TYR A 99 -5.38 24.78 -7.82
CA TYR A 99 -6.34 23.97 -8.58
C TYR A 99 -6.94 22.92 -7.68
N VAL A 100 -8.27 22.86 -7.64
CA VAL A 100 -9.03 21.94 -6.78
C VAL A 100 -10.29 21.46 -7.49
N LYS A 101 -10.81 20.29 -7.11
CA LYS A 101 -12.11 19.83 -7.59
C LYS A 101 -13.20 20.83 -7.18
N HIS A 102 -14.12 21.15 -8.09
CA HIS A 102 -15.12 22.19 -7.87
C HIS A 102 -15.95 21.97 -6.59
N THR A 103 -16.32 20.72 -6.31
CA THR A 103 -17.08 20.34 -5.10
C THR A 103 -16.33 20.56 -3.78
N LEU A 104 -15.00 20.74 -3.82
CA LEU A 104 -14.14 20.92 -2.65
C LEU A 104 -13.57 22.35 -2.55
N ALA A 105 -13.94 23.25 -3.46
CA ALA A 105 -13.40 24.60 -3.53
C ALA A 105 -13.82 25.49 -2.35
N GLY A 106 -14.97 25.21 -1.75
CA GLY A 106 -15.47 25.92 -0.56
C GLY A 106 -14.48 25.85 0.61
N VAL A 107 -13.91 24.67 0.85
CA VAL A 107 -12.91 24.44 1.93
C VAL A 107 -11.69 25.34 1.76
N ALA A 108 -11.20 25.48 0.52
CA ALA A 108 -10.06 26.34 0.23
C ALA A 108 -10.41 27.84 0.37
N GLY A 109 -11.62 28.25 -0.04
CA GLY A 109 -12.07 29.63 0.13
C GLY A 109 -12.25 30.02 1.60
N GLU A 110 -12.85 29.15 2.41
CA GLU A 110 -13.01 29.35 3.86
C GLU A 110 -11.65 29.53 4.56
N PHE A 111 -10.68 28.69 4.21
CA PHE A 111 -9.32 28.84 4.71
C PHE A 111 -8.69 30.17 4.31
N LEU A 112 -8.77 30.57 3.04
CA LEU A 112 -8.19 31.84 2.59
C LEU A 112 -8.81 33.03 3.33
N THR A 113 -10.13 33.00 3.57
CA THR A 113 -10.80 34.01 4.40
C THR A 113 -10.22 34.08 5.81
N ARG A 114 -10.00 32.93 6.47
CA ARG A 114 -9.36 32.87 7.79
C ARG A 114 -7.91 33.32 7.78
N ALA A 115 -7.18 33.04 6.70
CA ALA A 115 -5.80 33.47 6.47
C ALA A 115 -5.68 34.95 6.04
N GLY A 116 -6.76 35.74 6.12
CA GLY A 116 -6.72 37.18 5.86
C GLY A 116 -6.87 37.58 4.40
N TYR A 117 -7.50 36.75 3.57
CA TYR A 117 -7.86 37.09 2.19
C TYR A 117 -9.34 37.42 2.05
N GLU A 118 -9.67 38.26 1.07
CA GLU A 118 -11.04 38.59 0.70
C GLU A 118 -11.32 38.16 -0.74
N TYR A 119 -12.47 37.54 -0.97
CA TYR A 119 -12.92 37.19 -2.31
C TYR A 119 -13.24 38.45 -3.13
N ARG A 120 -12.61 38.57 -4.30
CA ARG A 120 -12.84 39.66 -5.25
C ARG A 120 -13.49 39.11 -6.53
N PRO A 121 -14.77 39.40 -6.78
CA PRO A 121 -15.49 38.82 -7.89
C PRO A 121 -14.92 39.27 -9.23
N ARG A 122 -14.79 38.32 -10.17
CA ARG A 122 -14.51 38.64 -11.57
C ARG A 122 -15.76 39.16 -12.26
N ARG A 123 -15.59 39.77 -13.43
CA ARG A 123 -16.71 40.27 -14.24
C ARG A 123 -17.74 39.16 -14.50
N GLY A 124 -18.97 39.38 -14.04
CA GLY A 124 -20.09 38.43 -14.18
C GLY A 124 -20.22 37.40 -13.04
N GLN A 125 -19.37 37.46 -12.02
CA GLN A 125 -19.52 36.65 -10.81
C GLN A 125 -20.33 37.41 -9.73
N PRO A 126 -21.12 36.70 -8.91
CA PRO A 126 -21.74 37.23 -7.70
C PRO A 126 -20.70 37.79 -6.73
N SER A 127 -21.13 38.72 -5.88
CA SER A 127 -20.29 39.34 -4.86
C SER A 127 -19.91 38.37 -3.74
N ASP A 128 -20.76 37.40 -3.43
CA ASP A 128 -20.47 36.35 -2.46
C ASP A 128 -19.79 35.14 -3.15
N PHE A 129 -18.81 34.54 -2.47
CA PHE A 129 -18.05 33.42 -3.01
C PHE A 129 -18.88 32.13 -3.12
N ASN A 130 -19.74 31.85 -2.13
CA ASN A 130 -20.58 30.65 -2.15
C ASN A 130 -21.62 30.74 -3.27
N ASP A 131 -22.21 31.92 -3.48
CA ASP A 131 -23.10 32.18 -4.62
C ASP A 131 -22.35 31.99 -5.95
N ALA A 132 -21.11 32.47 -6.04
CA ALA A 132 -20.28 32.31 -7.23
C ALA A 132 -19.85 30.85 -7.49
N LEU A 133 -19.73 30.02 -6.46
CA LEU A 133 -19.55 28.57 -6.58
C LEU A 133 -20.84 27.90 -7.05
N ALA A 134 -21.99 28.26 -6.47
CA ALA A 134 -23.29 27.66 -6.77
C ALA A 134 -23.72 27.81 -8.23
N LEU A 135 -23.27 28.88 -8.93
CA LEU A 135 -23.53 29.09 -10.36
C LEU A 135 -23.21 27.89 -11.25
N TYR A 136 -22.22 27.08 -10.87
CA TYR A 136 -21.76 25.97 -11.68
C TYR A 136 -22.09 24.60 -11.09
N GLN A 137 -22.78 24.55 -9.93
CA GLN A 137 -23.26 23.29 -9.34
C GLN A 137 -24.43 22.69 -10.11
N THR A 138 -25.17 23.49 -10.89
CA THR A 138 -26.41 23.09 -11.61
C THR A 138 -26.19 22.66 -13.07
N THR A 139 -24.97 22.80 -13.60
CA THR A 139 -24.63 22.43 -15.00
C THR A 139 -23.91 21.08 -15.05
N THR A 140 -24.60 20.02 -14.65
CA THR A 140 -24.13 18.63 -14.77
C THR A 140 -24.39 18.00 -16.14
N GLU A 141 -25.05 18.70 -17.07
CA GLU A 141 -25.33 18.18 -18.42
C GLU A 141 -24.12 18.26 -19.36
N ASP A 142 -23.71 17.08 -19.81
CA ASP A 142 -22.53 16.79 -20.63
C ASP A 142 -22.78 17.13 -22.11
N ARG A 143 -22.71 18.41 -22.50
CA ARG A 143 -23.08 18.87 -23.87
C ARG A 143 -22.11 18.51 -25.01
N ASN A 144 -21.07 17.69 -24.83
CA ASN A 144 -20.14 17.40 -25.93
C ASN A 144 -19.58 15.96 -25.93
N GLU A 145 -20.17 15.10 -26.75
CA GLU A 145 -19.63 13.77 -27.12
C GLU A 145 -18.46 13.84 -28.11
N SER A 146 -18.12 15.03 -28.62
CA SER A 146 -17.29 15.26 -29.81
C SER A 146 -15.81 15.58 -29.55
N GLY A 147 -15.31 15.52 -28.31
CA GLY A 147 -13.85 15.65 -28.09
C GLY A 147 -13.31 17.08 -27.90
N HIS A 148 -14.17 18.07 -27.68
CA HIS A 148 -13.80 19.49 -27.49
C HIS A 148 -13.51 19.83 -26.01
N TYR A 149 -12.34 19.47 -25.46
CA TYR A 149 -12.16 19.39 -23.99
C TYR A 149 -11.28 20.44 -23.28
N ALA A 150 -10.48 21.26 -23.96
CA ALA A 150 -9.50 22.12 -23.29
C ALA A 150 -10.11 23.19 -22.37
N ALA A 151 -11.17 23.85 -22.85
CA ALA A 151 -11.93 24.85 -22.12
C ALA A 151 -12.96 24.25 -21.14
N ALA A 152 -13.20 22.94 -21.24
CA ALA A 152 -14.25 22.27 -20.49
C ALA A 152 -13.75 21.80 -19.11
N ALA A 153 -12.45 21.58 -18.91
CA ALA A 153 -11.94 21.06 -17.64
C ALA A 153 -12.02 22.08 -16.49
N ILE A 154 -11.83 23.37 -16.76
CA ILE A 154 -11.96 24.45 -15.78
C ILE A 154 -13.41 24.93 -15.73
N VAL A 155 -13.98 24.95 -14.53
CA VAL A 155 -15.38 25.34 -14.28
C VAL A 155 -15.47 26.81 -13.86
N GLY A 156 -14.60 27.24 -12.96
CA GLY A 156 -14.59 28.60 -12.43
C GLY A 156 -13.22 28.99 -11.93
N ALA A 157 -12.97 30.29 -11.87
CA ALA A 157 -11.75 30.87 -11.31
C ALA A 157 -12.11 32.06 -10.44
N TYR A 158 -11.60 32.07 -9.21
CA TYR A 158 -12.03 32.96 -8.14
C TYR A 158 -10.79 33.64 -7.54
N ASN A 159 -10.80 34.96 -7.44
CA ASN A 159 -9.67 35.72 -6.91
C ASN A 159 -9.87 35.93 -5.42
N PHE A 160 -8.85 35.62 -4.62
CA PHE A 160 -8.75 35.97 -3.22
C PHE A 160 -7.57 36.93 -3.07
N VAL A 161 -7.84 38.13 -2.57
CA VAL A 161 -6.85 39.20 -2.46
C VAL A 161 -6.51 39.39 -1.00
N ASN A 162 -5.22 39.47 -0.68
CA ASN A 162 -4.78 39.65 0.70
C ASN A 162 -5.25 41.01 1.23
N THR A 163 -5.84 41.03 2.42
CA THR A 163 -6.40 42.24 3.04
C THR A 163 -5.35 43.28 3.47
N LYS A 164 -4.08 42.87 3.56
CA LYS A 164 -2.95 43.74 3.93
C LYS A 164 -2.15 44.23 2.72
N ASP A 165 -2.12 43.45 1.63
CA ASP A 165 -1.45 43.82 0.37
C ASP A 165 -2.26 43.36 -0.85
N ASP A 166 -2.91 44.30 -1.52
CA ASP A 166 -3.74 44.06 -2.71
C ASP A 166 -2.98 43.43 -3.89
N ASN A 167 -1.65 43.42 -3.86
CA ASN A 167 -0.82 42.79 -4.89
C ASN A 167 -0.60 41.29 -4.65
N VAL A 168 -0.93 40.78 -3.46
CA VAL A 168 -0.81 39.36 -3.13
C VAL A 168 -2.15 38.69 -3.39
N ILE A 169 -2.20 37.92 -4.47
CA ILE A 169 -3.42 37.28 -4.95
C ILE A 169 -3.24 35.75 -4.94
N VAL A 170 -4.18 35.05 -4.30
CA VAL A 170 -4.37 33.61 -4.45
C VAL A 170 -5.58 33.39 -5.35
N GLN A 171 -5.41 32.62 -6.43
CA GLN A 171 -6.51 32.27 -7.32
C GLN A 171 -6.94 30.83 -7.07
N ILE A 172 -8.21 30.61 -6.73
CA ILE A 172 -8.81 29.29 -6.72
C ILE A 172 -9.37 29.01 -8.11
N ILE A 173 -8.74 28.07 -8.82
CA ILE A 173 -9.22 27.52 -10.09
C ILE A 173 -9.89 26.17 -9.81
N THR A 174 -11.15 26.05 -10.20
CA THR A 174 -11.92 24.84 -9.99
C THR A 174 -11.95 23.97 -11.22
N ALA A 175 -11.63 22.70 -11.04
CA ALA A 175 -11.71 21.67 -12.07
C ALA A 175 -13.03 20.90 -11.96
N ARG A 176 -13.61 20.53 -13.10
CA ARG A 176 -14.85 19.72 -13.16
C ARG A 176 -14.61 18.31 -12.59
N THR A 177 -13.49 17.73 -12.99
CA THR A 177 -13.13 16.32 -12.77
C THR A 177 -11.99 16.24 -11.75
N SER A 178 -10.76 16.51 -12.19
CA SER A 178 -9.55 16.54 -11.37
C SER A 178 -8.67 17.75 -11.73
N PRO A 179 -7.85 18.24 -10.78
CA PRO A 179 -6.88 19.30 -11.07
C PRO A 179 -5.91 18.94 -12.21
N VAL A 180 -5.58 17.66 -12.37
CA VAL A 180 -4.67 17.19 -13.43
C VAL A 180 -5.29 17.38 -14.81
N ASP A 181 -6.61 17.17 -14.96
CA ASP A 181 -7.32 17.43 -16.21
C ASP A 181 -7.21 18.92 -16.61
N ALA A 182 -7.33 19.84 -15.66
CA ALA A 182 -7.15 21.27 -15.91
C ALA A 182 -5.71 21.60 -16.36
N ILE A 183 -4.70 21.01 -15.71
CA ILE A 183 -3.28 21.23 -16.02
C ILE A 183 -2.91 20.69 -17.40
N LEU A 184 -3.38 19.48 -17.76
CA LEU A 184 -3.24 18.93 -19.11
C LEU A 184 -4.00 19.76 -20.16
N GLY A 185 -4.90 20.65 -19.75
CA GLY A 185 -5.62 21.62 -20.57
C GLY A 185 -4.85 22.92 -20.84
N PHE A 186 -3.61 23.07 -20.36
CA PHE A 186 -2.84 24.29 -20.60
C PHE A 186 -2.42 24.50 -22.06
N HIS A 187 -2.14 25.76 -22.38
CA HIS A 187 -1.77 26.23 -23.72
C HIS A 187 -0.37 25.81 -24.17
N SER A 188 0.50 25.41 -23.24
CA SER A 188 1.84 24.90 -23.53
C SER A 188 2.39 24.04 -22.38
N THR A 189 3.45 23.26 -22.64
CA THR A 189 4.05 22.38 -21.64
C THR A 189 4.79 23.12 -20.52
N ALA A 190 5.19 24.39 -20.70
CA ALA A 190 5.87 25.22 -19.69
C ALA A 190 5.15 25.32 -18.35
N VAL A 191 3.84 25.15 -18.32
CA VAL A 191 3.01 25.25 -17.10
C VAL A 191 2.48 23.92 -16.62
N MET A 192 2.87 22.80 -17.23
CA MET A 192 2.47 21.46 -16.82
C MET A 192 3.32 20.95 -15.66
N ASN A 193 3.35 21.75 -14.59
CA ASN A 193 4.04 21.48 -13.34
C ASN A 193 3.04 21.64 -12.19
N MET A 194 3.15 20.82 -11.15
CA MET A 194 2.25 20.88 -10.01
C MET A 194 2.95 20.60 -8.70
N ILE A 195 2.47 21.21 -7.63
CA ILE A 195 2.94 20.99 -6.27
C ILE A 195 1.75 20.52 -5.43
N THR A 196 1.84 19.29 -4.97
CA THR A 196 0.87 18.65 -4.08
C THR A 196 1.28 18.79 -2.61
N HIS A 197 0.47 18.24 -1.70
CA HIS A 197 0.78 18.18 -0.27
C HIS A 197 2.07 17.40 0.08
N SER A 198 2.65 16.62 -0.82
CA SER A 198 3.86 15.83 -0.54
C SER A 198 4.88 15.78 -1.67
N SER A 199 4.59 16.29 -2.86
CA SER A 199 5.51 16.25 -4.00
C SER A 199 5.42 17.49 -4.89
N ALA A 200 6.51 17.85 -5.55
CA ALA A 200 6.50 18.71 -6.73
C ALA A 200 6.77 17.86 -7.99
N ILE A 201 5.99 18.04 -9.03
CA ILE A 201 5.92 17.16 -10.21
C ILE A 201 5.96 18.00 -11.48
N SER A 202 6.84 17.65 -12.41
CA SER A 202 6.94 18.25 -13.74
C SER A 202 6.74 17.17 -14.80
N LEU A 203 5.85 17.42 -15.77
CA LEU A 203 5.51 16.44 -16.81
C LEU A 203 6.49 16.44 -18.00
N TYR A 204 7.22 17.55 -18.21
CA TYR A 204 8.21 17.71 -19.30
C TYR A 204 9.49 18.40 -18.80
N PRO A 205 10.18 17.83 -17.79
CA PRO A 205 11.29 18.47 -17.10
C PRO A 205 12.54 18.67 -17.95
N ARG A 206 12.90 17.73 -18.83
CA ARG A 206 14.09 17.85 -19.69
C ARG A 206 13.90 18.98 -20.67
N GLU A 207 12.79 18.99 -21.39
CA GLU A 207 12.54 20.04 -22.37
C GLU A 207 12.48 21.41 -21.71
N MET A 208 11.81 21.49 -20.55
CA MET A 208 11.55 22.77 -19.90
C MET A 208 12.74 23.30 -19.10
N PHE A 209 13.41 22.48 -18.31
CA PHE A 209 14.47 22.94 -17.39
C PHE A 209 15.87 22.82 -17.96
N LEU A 210 16.12 21.86 -18.87
CA LEU A 210 17.42 21.69 -19.52
C LEU A 210 17.45 22.41 -20.87
N ASN A 211 16.50 22.12 -21.76
CA ASN A 211 16.52 22.66 -23.13
C ASN A 211 15.86 24.04 -23.25
N LYS A 212 15.14 24.49 -22.21
CA LYS A 212 14.36 25.75 -22.19
C LYS A 212 13.32 25.81 -23.31
N ARG A 213 12.75 24.67 -23.70
CA ARG A 213 11.70 24.54 -24.72
C ARG A 213 10.33 24.31 -24.07
N SER A 214 9.30 24.80 -24.73
CA SER A 214 7.91 24.59 -24.33
C SER A 214 7.05 24.36 -25.56
N LEU A 215 6.47 23.17 -25.67
CA LEU A 215 5.62 22.80 -26.78
C LEU A 215 4.26 23.47 -26.65
N ARG A 216 3.86 24.22 -27.69
CA ARG A 216 2.55 24.86 -27.80
C ARG A 216 1.48 23.79 -28.05
N ILE A 217 0.40 23.82 -27.27
CA ILE A 217 -0.74 22.91 -27.46
C ILE A 217 -1.79 23.64 -28.30
N ALA A 218 -1.90 23.26 -29.57
CA ALA A 218 -2.62 24.01 -30.59
C ALA A 218 -4.07 24.33 -30.18
N ARG A 219 -4.83 23.31 -29.78
CA ARG A 219 -6.25 23.47 -29.37
C ARG A 219 -6.46 24.34 -28.13
N ASN A 220 -5.44 24.47 -27.28
CA ASN A 220 -5.54 25.15 -26.00
C ASN A 220 -4.99 26.59 -26.09
N SER A 221 -4.36 26.94 -27.23
CA SER A 221 -3.65 28.19 -27.44
C SER A 221 -4.40 29.21 -28.28
N THR A 222 -5.62 28.93 -28.73
CA THR A 222 -6.37 29.82 -29.64
C THR A 222 -6.94 31.06 -28.98
N ARG A 223 -7.13 31.04 -27.65
CA ARG A 223 -7.71 32.17 -26.90
C ARG A 223 -6.71 33.32 -26.75
N PRO A 224 -7.17 34.60 -26.75
CA PRO A 224 -6.28 35.74 -26.54
C PRO A 224 -5.43 35.67 -25.27
N SER A 225 -6.01 35.18 -24.17
CA SER A 225 -5.29 34.98 -22.90
C SER A 225 -4.20 33.90 -23.00
N ALA A 226 -4.42 32.88 -23.82
CA ALA A 226 -3.43 31.84 -24.06
C ALA A 226 -2.26 32.35 -24.92
N GLN A 227 -2.56 33.16 -25.94
CA GLN A 227 -1.53 33.84 -26.75
C GLN A 227 -0.68 34.79 -25.91
N ALA A 228 -1.31 35.60 -25.06
CA ALA A 228 -0.59 36.45 -24.11
C ALA A 228 0.29 35.63 -23.15
N ALA A 229 -0.16 34.44 -22.74
CA ALA A 229 0.63 33.55 -21.90
C ALA A 229 1.84 32.96 -22.64
N LEU A 230 1.73 32.61 -23.93
CA LEU A 230 2.87 32.16 -24.75
C LEU A 230 3.93 33.25 -24.86
N VAL A 231 3.53 34.48 -25.16
CA VAL A 231 4.44 35.65 -25.20
C VAL A 231 5.11 35.85 -23.85
N LYS A 232 4.35 35.77 -22.75
CA LYS A 232 4.88 35.87 -21.37
C LYS A 232 5.97 34.84 -21.10
N TYR A 233 5.79 33.58 -21.52
CA TYR A 233 6.82 32.54 -21.31
C TYR A 233 8.00 32.68 -22.27
N SER A 234 7.78 33.15 -23.50
CA SER A 234 8.87 33.52 -24.40
C SER A 234 9.78 34.61 -23.80
N GLN A 235 9.19 35.67 -23.24
CA GLN A 235 9.92 36.73 -22.53
C GLN A 235 10.67 36.24 -21.29
N ARG A 236 10.28 35.08 -20.73
CA ARG A 236 10.98 34.43 -19.61
C ARG A 236 12.10 33.49 -20.07
N GLY A 237 12.44 33.51 -21.36
CA GLY A 237 13.55 32.76 -21.95
C GLY A 237 13.19 31.34 -22.36
N PHE A 238 11.91 31.02 -22.58
CA PHE A 238 11.49 29.73 -23.12
C PHE A 238 11.29 29.83 -24.64
N ASP A 239 11.87 28.91 -25.38
CA ASP A 239 11.55 28.72 -26.78
C ASP A 239 10.17 28.05 -26.92
N ILE A 240 9.25 28.74 -27.60
CA ILE A 240 7.88 28.26 -27.80
C ILE A 240 7.85 27.48 -29.09
N VAL A 241 7.87 26.15 -28.95
CA VAL A 241 7.94 25.23 -30.07
C VAL A 241 6.53 25.00 -30.62
N GLU A 242 6.31 25.35 -31.88
CA GLU A 242 5.04 25.14 -32.58
C GLU A 242 5.05 23.89 -33.46
N GLU A 243 6.23 23.53 -33.96
CA GLU A 243 6.48 22.44 -34.89
C GLU A 243 7.70 21.64 -34.44
N LEU A 244 7.65 20.33 -34.65
CA LEU A 244 8.75 19.41 -34.40
C LEU A 244 9.14 18.71 -35.70
N ASP A 245 10.40 18.29 -35.77
CA ASP A 245 10.80 17.30 -36.76
C ASP A 245 10.04 15.98 -36.51
N VAL A 246 9.62 15.29 -37.57
CA VAL A 246 8.84 14.05 -37.44
C VAL A 246 9.65 12.94 -36.75
N THR A 247 10.97 12.93 -36.88
CA THR A 247 11.84 11.97 -36.16
C THR A 247 11.81 12.24 -34.67
N GLU A 248 11.91 13.50 -34.22
CA GLU A 248 11.78 13.88 -32.81
C GLU A 248 10.39 13.55 -32.27
N ALA A 249 9.34 13.90 -33.00
CA ALA A 249 7.95 13.65 -32.60
C ALA A 249 7.56 12.15 -32.60
N SER A 250 8.40 11.29 -33.19
CA SER A 250 8.19 9.83 -33.21
C SER A 250 9.19 9.07 -32.35
N ASP A 251 10.15 9.75 -31.72
CA ASP A 251 11.17 9.14 -30.86
C ASP A 251 10.61 8.90 -29.46
N CYS A 252 10.34 7.64 -29.11
CA CYS A 252 9.81 7.27 -27.80
C CYS A 252 10.80 7.49 -26.65
N GLU A 253 12.08 7.76 -26.94
CA GLU A 253 13.11 8.08 -25.96
C GLU A 253 13.17 9.58 -25.63
N GLN A 254 12.35 10.42 -26.28
CA GLN A 254 12.23 11.86 -26.03
C GLN A 254 10.91 12.22 -25.35
N GLU A 255 10.88 13.28 -24.54
CA GLU A 255 9.67 13.65 -23.80
C GLU A 255 8.49 14.03 -24.71
N PHE A 256 8.77 14.68 -25.85
CA PHE A 256 7.78 15.08 -26.85
C PHE A 256 7.42 13.95 -27.84
N GLY A 257 8.34 13.02 -28.11
CA GLY A 257 8.08 11.88 -28.99
C GLY A 257 7.45 10.68 -28.27
N ALA A 258 7.59 10.61 -26.94
CA ALA A 258 6.91 9.66 -26.08
C ALA A 258 5.39 9.92 -26.08
N SER A 259 4.69 9.32 -27.06
CA SER A 259 3.27 9.57 -27.28
C SER A 259 2.42 9.22 -26.06
N TYR A 260 2.65 8.06 -25.43
CA TYR A 260 1.93 7.63 -24.22
C TYR A 260 2.71 8.03 -22.98
N ARG A 261 2.09 8.88 -22.14
CA ARG A 261 2.71 9.41 -20.92
C ARG A 261 1.78 9.24 -19.73
N TYR A 262 2.35 9.14 -18.53
CA TYR A 262 1.60 9.15 -17.29
C TYR A 262 2.42 9.76 -16.15
N ILE A 263 1.72 10.29 -15.15
CA ILE A 263 2.41 10.88 -13.98
C ILE A 263 3.19 9.79 -13.25
N GLY A 264 4.52 9.92 -13.32
CA GLY A 264 5.50 9.02 -12.70
C GLY A 264 6.12 7.99 -13.63
N ASP A 265 5.98 8.18 -14.95
CA ASP A 265 6.83 7.57 -15.96
C ASP A 265 8.29 8.08 -15.91
N ASP A 266 9.17 7.48 -16.72
CA ASP A 266 10.62 7.78 -16.73
C ASP A 266 10.95 9.22 -17.20
N PHE A 267 9.97 9.90 -17.79
CA PHE A 267 10.08 11.28 -18.26
C PHE A 267 9.45 12.29 -17.29
N THR A 268 8.86 11.84 -16.18
CA THR A 268 8.31 12.73 -15.15
C THR A 268 9.38 13.03 -14.11
N TRP A 269 9.57 14.30 -13.75
CA TRP A 269 10.45 14.67 -12.64
C TRP A 269 9.63 14.89 -11.38
N GLU A 270 9.93 14.10 -10.35
CA GLU A 270 9.25 14.15 -9.06
C GLU A 270 10.24 14.51 -7.94
N ILE A 271 9.87 15.48 -7.10
CA ILE A 271 10.63 15.91 -5.94
C ILE A 271 9.77 15.65 -4.71
N SER A 272 10.26 14.84 -3.76
CA SER A 272 9.58 14.66 -2.48
C SER A 272 9.71 15.93 -1.62
N LEU A 273 8.59 16.40 -1.09
CA LEU A 273 8.51 17.54 -0.18
C LEU A 273 8.37 17.11 1.28
N CYS A 274 8.27 15.81 1.55
CA CYS A 274 8.28 15.27 2.91
C CYS A 274 9.70 15.28 3.48
N ARG A 275 9.90 15.90 4.66
CA ARG A 275 11.23 15.96 5.31
C ARG A 275 11.78 14.57 5.65
N ASP A 276 10.88 13.67 6.06
CA ASP A 276 11.22 12.33 6.58
C ASP A 276 11.17 11.22 5.52
N ARG A 277 10.55 11.48 4.36
CA ARG A 277 10.44 10.50 3.27
C ARG A 277 11.28 10.92 2.08
N HIS A 278 12.24 10.08 1.70
CA HIS A 278 13.10 10.35 0.53
C HIS A 278 12.46 9.98 -0.80
N TRP A 279 11.34 9.29 -0.78
CA TRP A 279 10.58 8.90 -1.96
C TRP A 279 9.27 9.68 -2.04
N VAL A 280 8.72 9.70 -3.25
CA VAL A 280 7.44 10.31 -3.57
C VAL A 280 6.33 9.39 -3.11
N ASP A 281 5.33 9.96 -2.44
CA ASP A 281 4.14 9.21 -2.08
C ASP A 281 3.32 8.91 -3.34
N ARG A 282 3.43 7.67 -3.84
CA ARG A 282 2.76 7.20 -5.05
C ARG A 282 1.27 6.90 -4.85
N THR A 283 0.74 7.13 -3.64
CA THR A 283 -0.68 6.94 -3.30
C THR A 283 -1.52 8.21 -3.41
N GLN A 284 -0.93 9.33 -3.83
CA GLN A 284 -1.63 10.60 -4.00
C GLN A 284 -2.61 10.57 -5.19
N PRO A 285 -3.71 11.35 -5.16
CA PRO A 285 -4.73 11.35 -6.22
C PRO A 285 -4.25 11.78 -7.62
N VAL A 286 -3.11 12.49 -7.71
CA VAL A 286 -2.55 12.95 -8.99
C VAL A 286 -1.76 11.87 -9.72
N MET A 287 -1.36 10.81 -9.04
CA MET A 287 -0.49 9.79 -9.64
C MET A 287 -1.26 8.95 -10.66
N TRP A 288 -0.55 8.39 -11.64
CA TRP A 288 -1.09 7.46 -12.64
C TRP A 288 -2.16 8.03 -13.58
N GLN A 289 -2.35 9.35 -13.56
CA GLN A 289 -3.09 10.08 -14.58
C GLN A 289 -2.30 10.01 -15.89
N SER A 290 -2.93 9.55 -16.98
CA SER A 290 -2.26 9.31 -18.25
C SER A 290 -2.88 10.08 -19.41
N TRP A 291 -2.04 10.44 -20.38
CA TRP A 291 -2.43 11.18 -21.58
C TRP A 291 -1.63 10.71 -22.79
N ARG A 292 -2.12 11.08 -23.97
CA ARG A 292 -1.42 10.87 -25.24
C ARG A 292 -1.07 12.20 -25.89
N LEU A 293 0.21 12.41 -26.18
CA LEU A 293 0.66 13.51 -27.04
C LEU A 293 0.58 13.06 -28.51
N LEU A 294 -0.11 13.86 -29.31
CA LEU A 294 -0.41 13.60 -30.72
C LEU A 294 -0.03 14.82 -31.56
N PHE A 295 0.40 14.57 -32.78
CA PHE A 295 0.73 15.59 -33.76
C PHE A 295 -0.06 15.36 -35.04
N LYS A 296 -0.31 16.44 -35.78
CA LYS A 296 -0.72 16.39 -37.16
C LYS A 296 0.53 16.37 -38.02
N ARG A 297 0.59 15.47 -39.00
CA ARG A 297 1.69 15.47 -39.97
C ARG A 297 1.37 16.44 -41.09
N THR A 298 2.27 17.38 -41.35
CA THR A 298 2.17 18.35 -42.46
C THR A 298 3.44 18.32 -43.29
N ALA A 299 3.33 18.60 -44.58
CA ALA A 299 4.51 18.84 -45.41
C ALA A 299 5.00 20.27 -45.12
N GLY A 300 6.29 20.42 -44.82
CA GLY A 300 6.93 21.72 -44.66
C GLY A 300 7.08 22.46 -45.99
N ASP A 301 7.37 23.75 -45.90
CA ASP A 301 7.67 24.61 -47.05
C ASP A 301 8.98 24.21 -47.77
N ASP A 302 9.86 23.49 -47.07
CA ASP A 302 11.11 22.90 -47.56
C ASP A 302 10.95 21.48 -48.16
N GLY A 303 9.74 20.91 -48.08
CA GLY A 303 9.43 19.55 -48.52
C GLY A 303 9.67 18.47 -47.46
N GLU A 304 10.26 18.81 -46.30
CA GLU A 304 10.47 17.86 -45.21
C GLU A 304 9.19 17.72 -44.35
N PRO A 305 8.88 16.51 -43.84
CA PRO A 305 7.67 16.30 -43.07
C PRO A 305 7.85 16.83 -41.64
N HIS A 306 6.95 17.73 -41.21
CA HIS A 306 6.90 18.25 -39.84
C HIS A 306 5.69 17.70 -39.07
N ALA A 307 5.88 17.64 -37.75
CA ALA A 307 4.85 17.34 -36.78
C ALA A 307 4.34 18.65 -36.17
N THR A 308 3.14 19.06 -36.56
CA THR A 308 2.49 20.29 -36.16
C THR A 308 1.24 20.01 -35.32
N ASP A 309 0.55 21.06 -34.87
CA ASP A 309 -0.72 20.96 -34.14
C ASP A 309 -0.68 19.97 -32.96
N ALA A 310 0.27 20.14 -32.03
CA ALA A 310 0.38 19.26 -30.87
C ALA A 310 -0.93 19.25 -30.04
N ILE A 311 -1.43 18.05 -29.75
CA ILE A 311 -2.69 17.80 -29.05
C ILE A 311 -2.45 16.82 -27.91
N ILE A 312 -2.89 17.20 -26.71
CA ILE A 312 -2.99 16.28 -25.57
C ILE A 312 -4.38 15.64 -25.58
N ARG A 313 -4.42 14.33 -25.80
CA ARG A 313 -5.63 13.51 -25.74
C ARG A 313 -5.69 12.76 -24.41
N ARG A 314 -6.86 12.74 -23.80
CA ARG A 314 -7.16 11.98 -22.59
C ARG A 314 -8.65 11.59 -22.54
N ARG A 315 -8.98 10.66 -21.64
CA ARG A 315 -10.31 10.07 -21.42
C ARG A 315 -10.57 10.01 -19.93
N TYR A 316 -11.53 10.77 -19.44
CA TYR A 316 -11.89 10.76 -18.03
C TYR A 316 -12.94 9.70 -17.71
N LEU A 317 -13.01 9.32 -16.43
CA LEU A 317 -14.14 8.57 -15.87
C LEU A 317 -15.29 9.53 -15.56
N LYS A 318 -16.48 9.24 -16.07
CA LYS A 318 -17.68 10.07 -15.86
C LYS A 318 -18.35 9.82 -14.50
N ALA A 319 -18.20 8.63 -13.96
CA ALA A 319 -18.86 8.15 -12.75
C ALA A 319 -17.94 7.18 -12.00
N HIS A 320 -18.30 6.90 -10.74
CA HIS A 320 -17.54 6.00 -9.88
C HIS A 320 -17.44 4.61 -10.52
N PRO A 321 -16.25 3.98 -10.54
CA PRO A 321 -16.01 2.76 -11.32
C PRO A 321 -16.80 1.53 -10.84
N LEU A 322 -17.22 1.52 -9.57
CA LEU A 322 -18.09 0.47 -9.00
C LEU A 322 -19.58 0.84 -8.96
N ASP A 323 -19.94 2.12 -9.16
CA ASP A 323 -21.32 2.59 -9.06
C ASP A 323 -21.53 3.78 -9.99
N GLU A 324 -22.16 3.54 -11.13
CA GLU A 324 -22.34 4.56 -12.17
C GLU A 324 -23.33 5.67 -11.75
N SER A 325 -24.08 5.49 -10.66
CA SER A 325 -24.95 6.53 -10.10
C SER A 325 -24.19 7.55 -9.26
N GLN A 326 -22.98 7.23 -8.80
CA GLN A 326 -22.16 8.11 -7.98
C GLN A 326 -21.11 8.84 -8.82
N PRO A 327 -20.78 10.11 -8.49
CA PRO A 327 -19.70 10.80 -9.16
C PRO A 327 -18.35 10.16 -8.82
N ASP A 328 -17.44 10.11 -9.80
CA ASP A 328 -16.06 9.70 -9.51
C ASP A 328 -15.40 10.75 -8.62
N GLN A 329 -14.99 10.33 -7.41
CA GLN A 329 -14.35 11.22 -6.45
C GLN A 329 -12.94 11.62 -6.89
N VAL A 330 -12.18 10.69 -7.47
CA VAL A 330 -10.76 10.89 -7.85
C VAL A 330 -10.63 11.42 -9.28
N ALA A 331 -11.55 11.02 -10.17
CA ALA A 331 -11.66 11.47 -11.55
C ALA A 331 -10.37 11.22 -12.37
N TYR A 332 -10.03 9.94 -12.56
CA TYR A 332 -8.89 9.54 -13.39
C TYR A 332 -9.07 9.93 -14.86
N THR A 333 -7.94 10.29 -15.46
CA THR A 333 -7.76 10.51 -16.88
C THR A 333 -6.83 9.46 -17.46
N PHE A 334 -7.22 8.90 -18.61
CA PHE A 334 -6.49 7.86 -19.31
C PHE A 334 -6.11 8.28 -20.73
N ALA A 335 -4.96 7.83 -21.23
CA ALA A 335 -4.45 8.21 -22.55
C ALA A 335 -5.37 7.79 -23.72
N ASP A 336 -6.13 6.70 -23.57
CA ASP A 336 -7.14 6.26 -24.53
C ASP A 336 -8.30 5.48 -23.89
N THR A 337 -9.29 5.17 -24.72
CA THR A 337 -10.53 4.48 -24.31
C THR A 337 -10.26 3.07 -23.80
N ALA A 338 -9.31 2.35 -24.40
CA ALA A 338 -9.00 0.97 -24.00
C ALA A 338 -8.40 0.93 -22.59
N MET A 339 -7.51 1.86 -22.24
CA MET A 339 -6.98 1.97 -20.88
C MET A 339 -8.07 2.28 -19.84
N ARG A 340 -9.00 3.18 -20.17
CA ARG A 340 -10.12 3.52 -19.29
C ARG A 340 -11.07 2.33 -19.11
N ASP A 341 -11.38 1.62 -20.18
CA ASP A 341 -12.33 0.51 -20.13
C ASP A 341 -11.71 -0.70 -19.39
N GLU A 342 -10.41 -0.96 -19.58
CA GLU A 342 -9.67 -1.93 -18.76
C GLU A 342 -9.63 -1.53 -17.28
N PHE A 343 -9.47 -0.24 -16.98
CA PHE A 343 -9.57 0.26 -15.61
C PHE A 343 -10.91 -0.09 -14.98
N LYS A 344 -12.02 0.16 -15.67
CA LYS A 344 -13.35 -0.22 -15.18
C LYS A 344 -13.45 -1.73 -14.96
N THR A 345 -12.95 -2.54 -15.88
CA THR A 345 -12.94 -4.00 -15.77
C THR A 345 -12.18 -4.47 -14.52
N LEU A 346 -10.95 -4.00 -14.34
CA LEU A 346 -10.12 -4.37 -13.20
C LEU A 346 -10.65 -3.84 -11.87
N VAL A 347 -11.23 -2.63 -11.84
CA VAL A 347 -11.89 -2.13 -10.63
C VAL A 347 -13.10 -2.99 -10.26
N ARG A 348 -13.96 -3.35 -11.21
CA ARG A 348 -15.10 -4.25 -10.96
C ARG A 348 -14.66 -5.64 -10.50
N PHE A 349 -13.47 -6.07 -10.90
CA PHE A 349 -12.87 -7.31 -10.42
C PHE A 349 -12.29 -7.18 -9.01
N CYS A 350 -11.56 -6.10 -8.73
CA CYS A 350 -10.85 -5.89 -7.46
C CYS A 350 -11.72 -5.31 -6.34
N GLY A 351 -12.88 -4.74 -6.68
CA GLY A 351 -13.74 -3.98 -5.78
C GLY A 351 -15.14 -4.57 -5.70
N THR A 352 -15.74 -4.52 -4.51
CA THR A 352 -17.08 -5.10 -4.25
C THR A 352 -18.09 -4.08 -3.76
N ASN A 353 -17.64 -3.00 -3.12
CA ASN A 353 -18.50 -1.99 -2.55
C ASN A 353 -17.84 -0.60 -2.71
N PRO A 354 -18.55 0.39 -3.29
CA PRO A 354 -18.05 1.76 -3.42
C PRO A 354 -17.60 2.40 -2.10
N ILE A 355 -18.25 2.08 -0.97
CA ILE A 355 -17.96 2.68 0.35
C ILE A 355 -16.54 2.36 0.81
N TRP A 356 -16.06 1.15 0.52
CA TRP A 356 -14.74 0.67 0.94
C TRP A 356 -13.67 0.90 -0.14
N TRP A 357 -14.06 1.44 -1.30
CA TRP A 357 -13.16 1.69 -2.42
C TRP A 357 -12.47 3.04 -2.25
N VAL A 358 -11.19 3.03 -1.92
CA VAL A 358 -10.44 4.26 -1.67
C VAL A 358 -9.59 4.68 -2.87
N SER A 359 -9.12 5.93 -2.87
CA SER A 359 -8.20 6.46 -3.90
C SER A 359 -6.97 5.57 -4.08
N ARG A 360 -6.52 4.91 -3.02
CA ARG A 360 -5.40 3.99 -3.05
C ARG A 360 -5.68 2.71 -3.86
N ASP A 361 -6.88 2.16 -3.80
CA ASP A 361 -7.26 1.01 -4.66
C ASP A 361 -7.27 1.42 -6.12
N SER A 362 -7.83 2.59 -6.42
CA SER A 362 -7.81 3.15 -7.77
C SER A 362 -6.40 3.39 -8.28
N ASN A 363 -5.49 3.90 -7.43
CA ASN A 363 -4.09 4.11 -7.78
C ASN A 363 -3.38 2.78 -8.12
N ALA A 364 -3.65 1.71 -7.38
CA ALA A 364 -3.06 0.40 -7.67
C ALA A 364 -3.51 -0.15 -9.04
N VAL A 365 -4.79 0.00 -9.39
CA VAL A 365 -5.32 -0.40 -10.70
C VAL A 365 -4.78 0.49 -11.82
N ALA A 366 -4.76 1.81 -11.62
CA ALA A 366 -4.23 2.76 -12.58
C ALA A 366 -2.72 2.53 -12.85
N GLU A 367 -1.96 2.19 -11.81
CA GLU A 367 -0.56 1.79 -11.92
C GLU A 367 -0.38 0.56 -12.81
N GLU A 368 -1.12 -0.52 -12.55
CA GLU A 368 -1.07 -1.73 -13.36
C GLU A 368 -1.34 -1.41 -14.84
N ILE A 369 -2.37 -0.61 -15.13
CA ILE A 369 -2.75 -0.24 -16.48
C ILE A 369 -1.69 0.60 -17.17
N CYS A 370 -1.18 1.63 -16.49
CA CYS A 370 -0.15 2.50 -17.04
C CYS A 370 1.15 1.75 -17.33
N LYS A 371 1.50 0.74 -16.51
CA LYS A 371 2.71 -0.07 -16.70
C LYS A 371 2.54 -1.19 -17.72
N THR A 372 1.35 -1.76 -17.88
CA THR A 372 1.16 -2.96 -18.73
C THR A 372 0.64 -2.67 -20.12
N MET A 373 -0.28 -1.73 -20.29
CA MET A 373 -0.97 -1.54 -21.57
C MET A 373 -0.15 -0.81 -22.65
N PRO A 374 0.65 0.24 -22.34
CA PRO A 374 1.55 0.83 -23.33
C PRO A 374 2.56 -0.19 -23.87
N ILE A 375 3.05 -1.09 -22.99
CA ILE A 375 3.98 -2.17 -23.32
C ILE A 375 3.29 -3.29 -24.10
N ALA A 376 2.04 -3.67 -23.77
CA ALA A 376 1.31 -4.74 -24.46
C ALA A 376 1.02 -4.43 -25.94
N LYS A 377 0.93 -3.15 -26.33
CA LYS A 377 0.85 -2.74 -27.74
C LYS A 377 2.19 -2.87 -28.49
N LEU A 378 3.32 -2.88 -27.77
CA LEU A 378 4.67 -2.97 -28.32
C LEU A 378 5.25 -4.39 -28.26
N LEU A 379 4.84 -5.21 -27.29
CA LEU A 379 5.29 -6.58 -27.10
C LEU A 379 4.19 -7.59 -27.49
N LYS A 380 4.36 -8.26 -28.63
CA LYS A 380 3.76 -9.60 -28.82
C LYS A 380 4.27 -10.49 -27.67
N PRO A 381 3.42 -11.32 -27.02
CA PRO A 381 3.87 -12.09 -25.86
C PRO A 381 4.89 -13.14 -26.28
N ALA A 382 6.16 -12.83 -26.06
CA ALA A 382 7.30 -13.72 -26.23
C ALA A 382 7.83 -14.15 -24.85
N TYR A 383 6.99 -14.76 -24.01
CA TYR A 383 7.45 -15.45 -22.81
C TYR A 383 6.99 -16.90 -22.83
N LYS A 384 7.73 -17.74 -23.56
CA LYS A 384 7.57 -19.22 -23.54
C LYS A 384 7.94 -19.84 -22.18
N SER A 385 8.60 -19.11 -21.28
CA SER A 385 9.09 -19.63 -20.00
C SER A 385 8.01 -19.80 -18.92
N THR A 386 6.87 -19.11 -19.01
CA THR A 386 5.77 -19.22 -18.03
C THR A 386 5.11 -20.60 -18.04
N ALA A 387 5.27 -21.36 -19.13
CA ALA A 387 4.67 -22.67 -19.32
C ALA A 387 5.25 -23.77 -18.41
N PHE A 388 6.32 -23.52 -17.65
CA PHE A 388 6.95 -24.53 -16.79
C PHE A 388 7.01 -24.14 -15.31
N VAL A 389 6.69 -22.89 -14.97
CA VAL A 389 6.80 -22.41 -13.59
C VAL A 389 5.65 -22.98 -12.75
N ARG A 390 5.98 -23.72 -11.69
CA ARG A 390 5.04 -24.27 -10.70
C ARG A 390 5.07 -23.52 -9.37
N VAL A 391 6.23 -22.99 -9.02
CA VAL A 391 6.47 -22.27 -7.77
C VAL A 391 6.93 -20.85 -8.11
N PHE A 392 6.30 -19.85 -7.50
CA PHE A 392 6.64 -18.45 -7.69
C PHE A 392 6.89 -17.77 -6.33
N GLN A 393 7.94 -16.97 -6.24
CA GLN A 393 8.33 -16.28 -5.01
C GLN A 393 8.49 -14.78 -5.27
N ILE A 394 7.82 -13.98 -4.44
CA ILE A 394 7.90 -12.52 -4.43
C ILE A 394 8.57 -12.13 -3.12
N TYR A 395 9.72 -11.48 -3.21
CA TYR A 395 10.46 -10.96 -2.06
C TYR A 395 10.54 -9.43 -2.17
N SER A 396 9.40 -8.78 -1.95
CA SER A 396 9.22 -7.34 -2.17
C SER A 396 8.10 -6.81 -1.29
N VAL A 397 8.30 -5.59 -0.78
CA VAL A 397 7.26 -4.80 -0.10
C VAL A 397 6.29 -4.19 -1.11
N ASP A 398 6.81 -3.75 -2.25
CA ASP A 398 5.99 -3.21 -3.33
C ASP A 398 5.37 -4.35 -4.14
N PRO A 399 4.06 -4.26 -4.46
CA PRO A 399 3.38 -5.25 -5.28
C PRO A 399 3.96 -5.24 -6.70
N PRO A 400 4.41 -6.40 -7.22
CA PRO A 400 4.88 -6.48 -8.59
C PRO A 400 3.74 -6.20 -9.58
N ARG A 401 4.03 -5.41 -10.61
CA ARG A 401 3.10 -5.04 -11.69
C ARG A 401 3.54 -5.67 -13.00
N GLY A 402 2.57 -5.97 -13.87
CA GLY A 402 2.85 -6.56 -15.17
C GLY A 402 3.41 -7.98 -15.16
N ILE A 403 3.13 -8.74 -14.10
CA ILE A 403 3.31 -10.20 -14.14
C ILE A 403 2.38 -10.75 -15.24
N PRO A 404 2.89 -11.53 -16.20
CA PRO A 404 2.04 -12.21 -17.19
C PRO A 404 1.15 -13.27 -16.50
N ASP A 405 0.09 -13.71 -17.17
CA ASP A 405 -0.72 -14.79 -16.62
C ASP A 405 0.10 -16.09 -16.48
N MET A 406 0.10 -16.68 -15.29
CA MET A 406 0.87 -17.87 -14.93
C MET A 406 -0.06 -18.99 -14.42
N PRO A 407 -0.91 -19.56 -15.29
CA PRO A 407 -1.93 -20.55 -14.89
C PRO A 407 -1.36 -21.88 -14.40
N LYS A 408 -0.05 -22.11 -14.56
CA LYS A 408 0.61 -23.35 -14.13
C LYS A 408 1.23 -23.26 -12.74
N VAL A 409 1.32 -22.07 -12.15
CA VAL A 409 1.82 -21.87 -10.79
C VAL A 409 0.77 -22.36 -9.80
N THR A 410 1.18 -23.28 -8.94
CA THR A 410 0.36 -23.86 -7.88
C THR A 410 0.80 -23.40 -6.50
N ASP A 411 2.02 -22.89 -6.35
CA ASP A 411 2.61 -22.49 -5.07
C ASP A 411 3.18 -21.07 -5.17
N LEU A 412 2.63 -20.14 -4.38
CA LEU A 412 3.05 -18.75 -4.31
C LEU A 412 3.53 -18.42 -2.90
N SER A 413 4.66 -17.70 -2.81
CA SER A 413 5.11 -17.10 -1.58
C SER A 413 5.41 -15.62 -1.79
N TRP A 414 4.68 -14.74 -1.11
CA TRP A 414 4.93 -13.30 -1.09
C TRP A 414 5.34 -12.86 0.31
N ILE A 415 6.58 -12.38 0.43
CA ILE A 415 7.21 -12.00 1.68
C ILE A 415 7.71 -10.56 1.57
N ALA A 416 7.26 -9.69 2.47
CA ALA A 416 7.77 -8.34 2.65
C ALA A 416 9.05 -8.38 3.52
N PRO A 417 10.24 -8.02 2.99
CA PRO A 417 11.50 -8.31 3.68
C PRO A 417 12.07 -7.16 4.54
N THR A 418 11.61 -5.93 4.32
CA THR A 418 12.18 -4.73 4.93
C THR A 418 11.34 -4.22 6.08
N LYS A 419 11.96 -3.52 7.05
CA LYS A 419 11.23 -2.76 8.09
C LYS A 419 10.41 -1.57 7.55
N ASP A 420 10.57 -1.20 6.29
CA ASP A 420 9.73 -0.16 5.67
C ASP A 420 8.29 -0.66 5.55
N ILE A 421 7.40 0.00 6.28
CA ILE A 421 5.99 -0.41 6.39
C ILE A 421 5.22 0.12 5.17
N ARG A 422 4.90 -0.77 4.22
CA ARG A 422 3.86 -0.53 3.21
C ARG A 422 2.67 -1.43 3.49
N ARG A 423 1.59 -0.83 4.00
CA ARG A 423 0.31 -1.51 4.23
C ARG A 423 -0.44 -1.69 2.93
N LEU A 424 -0.45 -2.83 2.26
CA LEU A 424 -1.12 -3.02 0.96
C LEU A 424 -2.63 -2.70 1.01
N CYS A 425 -3.21 -2.31 -0.12
CA CYS A 425 -4.66 -2.18 -0.30
C CYS A 425 -5.27 -3.40 -1.02
N SER A 426 -6.59 -3.42 -1.21
CA SER A 426 -7.29 -4.61 -1.73
C SER A 426 -6.91 -4.91 -3.17
N ALA A 427 -6.84 -3.84 -3.98
CA ALA A 427 -6.40 -3.94 -5.36
C ALA A 427 -4.93 -4.39 -5.48
N ASP A 428 -4.04 -3.98 -4.57
CA ASP A 428 -2.63 -4.43 -4.58
C ASP A 428 -2.53 -5.96 -4.55
N ILE A 429 -3.33 -6.61 -3.70
CA ILE A 429 -3.29 -8.06 -3.52
C ILE A 429 -4.05 -8.77 -4.64
N ALA A 430 -5.24 -8.28 -5.02
CA ALA A 430 -6.06 -8.88 -6.07
C ALA A 430 -5.37 -8.91 -7.43
N LEU A 431 -4.71 -7.80 -7.83
CA LEU A 431 -4.00 -7.70 -9.11
C LEU A 431 -2.81 -8.67 -9.21
N VAL A 432 -2.17 -9.00 -8.09
CA VAL A 432 -1.10 -10.00 -8.06
C VAL A 432 -1.69 -11.41 -8.11
N LEU A 433 -2.67 -11.70 -7.26
CA LEU A 433 -3.24 -13.04 -7.13
C LEU A 433 -4.01 -13.50 -8.37
N MET A 434 -4.66 -12.59 -9.09
CA MET A 434 -5.39 -12.92 -10.33
C MET A 434 -4.50 -13.50 -11.43
N LYS A 435 -3.18 -13.25 -11.39
CA LYS A 435 -2.21 -13.81 -12.35
C LYS A 435 -1.97 -15.31 -12.14
N PHE A 436 -2.48 -15.87 -11.04
CA PHE A 436 -2.30 -17.27 -10.64
C PHE A 436 -3.65 -17.97 -10.44
N PRO A 437 -4.47 -18.17 -11.49
CA PRO A 437 -5.85 -18.66 -11.34
C PRO A 437 -5.96 -20.09 -10.76
N ASN A 438 -4.94 -20.92 -10.91
CA ASN A 438 -4.90 -22.30 -10.40
C ASN A 438 -4.04 -22.45 -9.14
N LEU A 439 -3.88 -21.37 -8.38
CA LEU A 439 -3.04 -21.37 -7.18
C LEU A 439 -3.62 -22.27 -6.09
N GLN A 440 -2.85 -23.26 -5.65
CA GLN A 440 -3.25 -24.20 -4.61
C GLN A 440 -2.71 -23.79 -3.23
N LYS A 441 -1.48 -23.29 -3.16
CA LYS A 441 -0.83 -22.87 -1.92
C LYS A 441 -0.44 -21.41 -1.99
N ALA A 442 -0.99 -20.60 -1.09
CA ALA A 442 -0.67 -19.18 -0.96
C ALA A 442 0.00 -18.90 0.37
N ARG A 443 1.20 -18.33 0.35
CA ARG A 443 1.87 -17.80 1.55
C ARG A 443 1.98 -16.28 1.42
N LEU A 444 1.21 -15.56 2.24
CA LEU A 444 1.11 -14.11 2.23
C LEU A 444 1.67 -13.56 3.55
N TYR A 445 2.89 -13.04 3.50
CA TYR A 445 3.55 -12.40 4.63
C TYR A 445 3.82 -10.93 4.29
N VAL A 446 2.75 -10.15 4.31
CA VAL A 446 2.67 -8.76 3.84
C VAL A 446 1.83 -7.95 4.80
N ASP A 447 2.17 -6.69 5.03
CA ASP A 447 1.38 -5.82 5.92
C ASP A 447 0.17 -5.25 5.19
N VAL A 448 -0.97 -5.16 5.87
CA VAL A 448 -2.21 -4.56 5.33
C VAL A 448 -2.76 -3.52 6.31
N GLY A 449 -3.57 -2.59 5.80
CA GLY A 449 -4.22 -1.60 6.67
C GLY A 449 -5.33 -2.21 7.52
N TYR A 450 -6.09 -3.13 6.93
CA TYR A 450 -7.22 -3.79 7.54
C TYR A 450 -7.25 -5.27 7.19
N THR A 451 -7.75 -6.11 8.08
CA THR A 451 -7.90 -7.55 7.81
C THR A 451 -8.78 -7.83 6.58
N PHE A 452 -9.84 -7.01 6.37
CA PHE A 452 -10.71 -7.11 5.19
C PHE A 452 -9.96 -6.97 3.86
N THR A 453 -8.81 -6.29 3.83
CA THR A 453 -8.02 -6.04 2.62
C THR A 453 -7.61 -7.34 1.92
N LEU A 454 -7.44 -8.42 2.68
CA LEU A 454 -7.11 -9.74 2.12
C LEU A 454 -8.29 -10.39 1.41
N HIS A 455 -9.54 -10.08 1.77
CA HIS A 455 -10.73 -10.79 1.27
C HIS A 455 -10.81 -10.76 -0.25
N GLN A 456 -10.62 -9.57 -0.83
CA GLN A 456 -10.67 -9.34 -2.28
C GLN A 456 -9.60 -10.13 -3.00
N GLY A 457 -8.36 -10.07 -2.51
CA GLY A 457 -7.26 -10.84 -3.07
C GLY A 457 -7.54 -12.34 -3.01
N LEU A 458 -8.01 -12.83 -1.87
CA LEU A 458 -8.31 -14.24 -1.67
C LEU A 458 -9.47 -14.72 -2.54
N ARG A 459 -10.47 -13.88 -2.86
CA ARG A 459 -11.54 -14.20 -3.82
C ARG A 459 -11.01 -14.56 -5.20
N ALA A 460 -9.97 -13.88 -5.67
CA ALA A 460 -9.37 -14.15 -6.98
C ALA A 460 -8.82 -15.58 -7.12
N ILE A 461 -8.46 -16.22 -5.99
CA ILE A 461 -7.92 -17.59 -5.93
C ILE A 461 -8.83 -18.55 -5.16
N ALA A 462 -10.02 -18.10 -4.77
CA ALA A 462 -10.94 -18.86 -3.93
C ALA A 462 -11.32 -20.24 -4.48
N PRO A 463 -11.54 -20.44 -5.79
CA PRO A 463 -11.90 -21.74 -6.32
C PRO A 463 -10.79 -22.79 -6.24
N SER A 464 -9.51 -22.39 -6.18
CA SER A 464 -8.36 -23.30 -6.34
C SER A 464 -7.51 -23.45 -5.07
N VAL A 465 -7.56 -22.50 -4.14
CA VAL A 465 -6.69 -22.52 -2.96
C VAL A 465 -7.08 -23.63 -1.96
N THR A 466 -6.10 -24.43 -1.57
CA THR A 466 -6.21 -25.54 -0.61
C THR A 466 -5.39 -25.31 0.65
N SER A 467 -4.31 -24.53 0.57
CA SER A 467 -3.48 -24.13 1.72
C SER A 467 -3.26 -22.63 1.72
N LEU A 468 -3.65 -21.96 2.79
CA LEU A 468 -3.44 -20.54 3.02
C LEU A 468 -2.57 -20.34 4.25
N ARG A 469 -1.46 -19.62 4.08
CA ARG A 469 -0.61 -19.16 5.18
C ARG A 469 -0.56 -17.65 5.17
N VAL A 470 -0.92 -17.01 6.27
CA VAL A 470 -1.02 -15.55 6.37
C VAL A 470 -0.27 -15.02 7.61
N GLY A 471 0.31 -13.83 7.52
CA GLY A 471 0.83 -13.11 8.68
C GLY A 471 1.29 -11.70 8.33
N PHE A 472 1.41 -10.85 9.35
CA PHE A 472 1.72 -9.42 9.20
C PHE A 472 3.05 -9.10 9.89
N PRO A 473 4.16 -8.95 9.15
CA PRO A 473 5.49 -8.85 9.76
C PRO A 473 5.75 -7.59 10.59
N HIS A 474 5.33 -6.42 10.11
CA HIS A 474 5.85 -5.14 10.60
C HIS A 474 4.79 -4.23 11.21
N ALA A 475 3.53 -4.31 10.75
CA ALA A 475 2.44 -3.48 11.28
C ALA A 475 1.18 -4.30 11.53
N PRO A 476 0.49 -4.11 12.68
CA PRO A 476 -0.80 -4.75 12.91
C PRO A 476 -1.85 -4.15 11.96
N PRO A 477 -2.69 -4.99 11.34
CA PRO A 477 -3.91 -4.53 10.69
C PRO A 477 -4.93 -4.08 11.72
N MET A 478 -5.84 -3.19 11.30
CA MET A 478 -7.05 -2.89 12.05
C MET A 478 -8.15 -3.90 11.68
N ASP A 479 -8.95 -4.30 12.66
CA ASP A 479 -10.05 -5.25 12.46
C ASP A 479 -11.33 -4.52 12.05
N ILE A 480 -11.93 -4.93 10.94
CA ILE A 480 -13.22 -4.43 10.46
C ILE A 480 -14.03 -5.62 9.95
N ILE A 481 -15.30 -5.67 10.35
CA ILE A 481 -16.27 -6.65 9.88
C ILE A 481 -16.47 -6.47 8.38
N ALA A 482 -16.06 -7.47 7.60
CA ALA A 482 -16.33 -7.45 6.18
C ALA A 482 -17.81 -7.75 5.91
N ALA A 483 -18.43 -6.99 5.01
CA ALA A 483 -19.79 -7.25 4.57
C ALA A 483 -19.93 -8.64 3.91
N ASP A 484 -18.86 -9.13 3.27
CA ASP A 484 -18.82 -10.46 2.67
C ASP A 484 -17.47 -11.17 2.87
N SER A 485 -17.53 -12.48 3.13
CA SER A 485 -16.35 -13.34 3.26
C SER A 485 -15.67 -13.64 1.91
N ALA A 486 -14.39 -14.05 1.96
CA ALA A 486 -13.63 -14.43 0.77
C ALA A 486 -14.18 -15.71 0.10
N ASN A 487 -14.88 -16.55 0.87
CA ASN A 487 -15.49 -17.82 0.45
C ASN A 487 -14.48 -18.78 -0.17
N LEU A 488 -13.71 -19.50 0.66
CA LEU A 488 -12.67 -20.44 0.23
C LEU A 488 -13.16 -21.91 0.35
N PRO A 489 -13.97 -22.43 -0.60
CA PRO A 489 -14.66 -23.72 -0.46
C PRO A 489 -13.72 -24.93 -0.43
N ASN A 490 -12.52 -24.79 -1.01
CA ASN A 490 -11.53 -25.87 -1.12
C ASN A 490 -10.39 -25.75 -0.10
N LEU A 491 -10.47 -24.80 0.82
CA LEU A 491 -9.42 -24.61 1.82
C LEU A 491 -9.37 -25.81 2.77
N GLU A 492 -8.23 -26.48 2.84
CA GLU A 492 -7.96 -27.64 3.70
C GLU A 492 -7.02 -27.29 4.86
N GLU A 493 -6.14 -26.31 4.66
CA GLU A 493 -5.15 -25.86 5.65
C GLU A 493 -5.15 -24.34 5.78
N LEU A 494 -5.33 -23.85 7.00
CA LEU A 494 -5.15 -22.46 7.38
C LEU A 494 -4.07 -22.34 8.46
N ILE A 495 -3.02 -21.59 8.16
CA ILE A 495 -1.95 -21.29 9.10
C ILE A 495 -1.79 -19.79 9.24
N VAL A 496 -2.13 -19.26 10.42
CA VAL A 496 -1.82 -17.88 10.79
C VAL A 496 -0.44 -17.89 11.45
N ARG A 497 0.53 -17.24 10.82
CA ARG A 497 1.93 -17.17 11.27
C ARG A 497 2.13 -16.08 12.30
N GLU A 498 3.23 -16.22 13.04
CA GLU A 498 3.76 -15.18 13.92
C GLU A 498 4.02 -13.85 13.19
N GLY A 499 3.80 -12.75 13.90
CA GLY A 499 3.90 -11.40 13.38
C GLY A 499 3.36 -10.38 14.39
N GLN A 500 2.90 -9.24 13.90
CA GLN A 500 2.18 -8.26 14.69
C GLN A 500 0.80 -8.80 15.10
N PRO A 501 0.40 -8.66 16.38
CA PRO A 501 -0.89 -9.13 16.86
C PRO A 501 -2.09 -8.43 16.20
N PHE A 502 -3.17 -9.18 15.96
CA PHE A 502 -4.48 -8.71 15.49
C PHE A 502 -5.57 -9.68 15.98
N ASP A 503 -6.86 -9.37 15.78
CA ASP A 503 -7.94 -10.28 16.14
C ASP A 503 -8.06 -11.45 15.16
N VAL A 504 -7.46 -12.59 15.52
CA VAL A 504 -7.49 -13.81 14.69
C VAL A 504 -8.88 -14.44 14.67
N GLY A 505 -9.66 -14.27 15.75
CA GLY A 505 -11.02 -14.78 15.86
C GLY A 505 -11.92 -14.09 14.84
N SER A 506 -11.95 -12.76 14.87
CA SER A 506 -12.68 -11.95 13.88
C SER A 506 -12.17 -12.18 12.46
N PHE A 507 -10.85 -12.26 12.26
CA PHE A 507 -10.30 -12.58 10.93
C PHE A 507 -10.82 -13.91 10.39
N ILE A 508 -10.85 -14.98 11.18
CA ILE A 508 -11.37 -16.28 10.74
C ILE A 508 -12.89 -16.20 10.52
N ALA A 509 -13.64 -15.57 11.42
CA ALA A 509 -15.08 -15.37 11.31
C ALA A 509 -15.46 -14.63 10.02
N ASP A 510 -14.79 -13.51 9.74
CA ASP A 510 -15.16 -12.59 8.67
C ASP A 510 -14.52 -12.97 7.33
N THR A 511 -13.25 -13.40 7.33
CA THR A 511 -12.50 -13.72 6.10
C THR A 511 -12.82 -15.10 5.57
N ILE A 512 -12.75 -16.09 6.46
CA ILE A 512 -12.87 -17.50 6.11
C ILE A 512 -14.34 -17.93 6.22
N GLY A 513 -14.96 -17.62 7.36
CA GLY A 513 -16.35 -17.90 7.69
C GLY A 513 -16.68 -19.40 7.74
N THR A 514 -17.96 -19.70 7.97
CA THR A 514 -18.51 -21.07 8.03
C THR A 514 -18.51 -21.81 6.67
N ARG A 515 -18.02 -21.16 5.61
CA ARG A 515 -18.08 -21.67 4.23
C ARG A 515 -16.85 -22.48 3.82
N ALA A 516 -15.76 -22.46 4.59
CA ALA A 516 -14.59 -23.32 4.39
C ALA A 516 -14.89 -24.77 4.82
N LYS A 517 -15.81 -25.43 4.10
CA LYS A 517 -16.36 -26.75 4.46
C LYS A 517 -15.37 -27.91 4.43
N LYS A 518 -14.15 -27.68 3.93
CA LYS A 518 -13.07 -28.66 3.84
C LYS A 518 -11.89 -28.36 4.77
N LEU A 519 -11.99 -27.35 5.64
CA LEU A 519 -10.87 -26.95 6.48
C LEU A 519 -10.57 -28.01 7.53
N LYS A 520 -9.47 -28.75 7.33
CA LYS A 520 -9.05 -29.86 8.19
C LYS A 520 -7.98 -29.43 9.21
N ARG A 521 -7.04 -28.60 8.78
CA ARG A 521 -5.88 -28.19 9.60
C ARG A 521 -5.95 -26.70 9.91
N LEU A 522 -5.99 -26.37 11.20
CA LEU A 522 -5.97 -25.00 11.70
C LEU A 522 -4.78 -24.78 12.63
N GLN A 523 -3.95 -23.77 12.33
CA GLN A 523 -2.90 -23.30 13.22
C GLN A 523 -3.09 -21.81 13.52
N LEU A 524 -3.17 -21.48 14.81
CA LEU A 524 -3.30 -20.11 15.32
C LEU A 524 -1.94 -19.59 15.83
N PRO A 525 -1.71 -18.27 15.87
CA PRO A 525 -0.42 -17.70 16.26
C PRO A 525 -0.29 -17.53 17.79
N ALA A 526 0.92 -17.26 18.28
CA ALA A 526 1.23 -17.13 19.70
C ALA A 526 0.44 -16.06 20.46
N PHE A 527 0.03 -14.99 19.77
CA PHE A 527 -0.72 -13.89 20.37
C PHE A 527 -2.23 -14.15 20.48
N CYS A 528 -2.71 -15.28 19.94
CA CYS A 528 -4.09 -15.71 20.09
C CYS A 528 -4.41 -15.95 21.56
N ASP A 529 -5.44 -15.27 22.05
CA ASP A 529 -5.97 -15.47 23.39
C ASP A 529 -7.18 -16.42 23.38
N TRP A 530 -7.72 -16.70 24.57
CA TRP A 530 -8.81 -17.65 24.75
C TRP A 530 -10.08 -17.27 23.99
N ASN A 531 -10.47 -16.00 24.00
CA ASN A 531 -11.68 -15.55 23.31
C ASN A 531 -11.51 -15.70 21.80
N GLN A 532 -10.38 -15.26 21.26
CA GLN A 532 -10.08 -15.39 19.84
C GLN A 532 -10.01 -16.86 19.39
N LEU A 533 -9.44 -17.75 20.22
CA LEU A 533 -9.44 -19.20 19.97
C LEU A 533 -10.87 -19.73 19.87
N CYS A 534 -11.72 -19.36 20.84
CA CYS A 534 -13.11 -19.80 20.85
C CYS A 534 -13.90 -19.28 19.65
N ASP A 535 -13.76 -18.00 19.31
CA ASP A 535 -14.46 -17.38 18.17
C ASP A 535 -14.03 -17.99 16.84
N ALA A 536 -12.72 -18.23 16.68
CA ALA A 536 -12.17 -18.92 15.52
C ALA A 536 -12.75 -20.34 15.39
N LEU A 537 -12.75 -21.11 16.48
CA LEU A 537 -13.28 -22.48 16.47
C LEU A 537 -14.78 -22.50 16.26
N ASP A 538 -15.55 -21.64 16.93
CA ASP A 538 -17.01 -21.58 16.75
C ASP A 538 -17.40 -21.33 15.30
N THR A 539 -16.56 -20.61 14.54
CA THR A 539 -16.72 -20.39 13.10
C THR A 539 -16.50 -21.65 12.28
N VAL A 540 -15.46 -22.45 12.55
CA VAL A 540 -15.02 -23.56 11.69
C VAL A 540 -15.17 -24.96 12.31
N ALA A 541 -15.84 -25.06 13.47
CA ALA A 541 -15.86 -26.26 14.30
C ALA A 541 -16.22 -27.58 13.58
N PRO A 542 -17.20 -27.62 12.66
CA PRO A 542 -17.64 -28.89 12.08
C PRO A 542 -16.61 -29.59 11.19
N THR A 543 -15.52 -28.91 10.78
CA THR A 543 -14.61 -29.44 9.75
C THR A 543 -13.20 -29.72 10.24
N VAL A 544 -12.80 -29.12 11.36
CA VAL A 544 -11.41 -29.12 11.84
C VAL A 544 -11.03 -30.48 12.42
N GLU A 545 -10.15 -31.20 11.73
CA GLU A 545 -9.56 -32.48 12.16
C GLU A 545 -8.35 -32.28 13.08
N GLN A 546 -7.59 -31.20 12.85
CA GLN A 546 -6.33 -30.93 13.54
C GLN A 546 -6.20 -29.46 13.94
N LEU A 547 -6.03 -29.21 15.24
CA LEU A 547 -5.77 -27.89 15.81
C LEU A 547 -4.33 -27.82 16.32
N THR A 548 -3.61 -26.75 15.98
CA THR A 548 -2.23 -26.51 16.45
C THR A 548 -2.07 -25.12 17.06
N LEU A 549 -1.54 -25.06 18.28
CA LEU A 549 -1.17 -23.83 19.00
C LEU A 549 0.36 -23.81 19.23
N PRO A 550 1.15 -23.14 18.37
CA PRO A 550 2.61 -23.04 18.48
C PRO A 550 3.10 -22.30 19.74
N LYS A 551 2.22 -21.50 20.33
CA LYS A 551 2.34 -20.88 21.65
C LYS A 551 0.93 -20.37 22.01
N PHE A 552 0.60 -20.29 23.29
CA PHE A 552 -0.69 -19.78 23.74
C PHE A 552 -0.50 -18.63 24.73
N ASN A 553 -1.35 -17.60 24.62
CA ASN A 553 -1.29 -16.44 25.51
C ASN A 553 -2.17 -16.65 26.75
N TRP A 554 -1.54 -17.10 27.83
CA TRP A 554 -2.18 -17.44 29.09
C TRP A 554 -2.77 -16.24 29.85
N LEU A 555 -2.33 -15.00 29.58
CA LEU A 555 -2.66 -13.82 30.40
C LEU A 555 -4.14 -13.40 30.34
N LYS A 556 -4.87 -13.86 29.33
CA LYS A 556 -6.28 -13.53 29.10
C LYS A 556 -7.20 -14.73 29.24
N MET A 557 -6.70 -15.83 29.78
CA MET A 557 -7.51 -17.00 30.07
C MET A 557 -8.11 -16.82 31.48
N GLY A 558 -9.44 -16.71 31.57
CA GLY A 558 -10.16 -16.68 32.83
C GLY A 558 -10.20 -18.05 33.52
N SER A 559 -10.66 -18.10 34.76
CA SER A 559 -10.71 -19.34 35.56
C SER A 559 -11.77 -20.37 35.11
N SER A 560 -12.75 -19.96 34.29
CA SER A 560 -13.74 -20.86 33.69
C SER A 560 -14.54 -20.17 32.58
N ASP A 561 -14.55 -20.73 31.37
CA ASP A 561 -15.47 -20.31 30.30
C ASP A 561 -16.75 -21.17 30.34
N ALA A 562 -17.81 -20.63 30.94
CA ALA A 562 -19.09 -21.32 31.10
C ALA A 562 -20.04 -21.13 29.89
N LEU A 563 -19.58 -20.48 28.81
CA LEU A 563 -20.40 -20.25 27.62
C LEU A 563 -20.56 -21.55 26.81
N PRO A 564 -21.78 -21.90 26.36
CA PRO A 564 -21.97 -23.04 25.46
C PRO A 564 -21.27 -22.76 24.12
N ARG A 565 -20.31 -23.61 23.75
CA ARG A 565 -19.53 -23.50 22.51
C ARG A 565 -19.92 -24.57 21.49
N ASN A 566 -19.60 -24.34 20.22
CA ASN A 566 -19.90 -25.30 19.16
C ASN A 566 -19.10 -26.60 19.33
N ALA A 567 -19.76 -27.73 19.06
CA ALA A 567 -19.14 -29.05 19.09
C ALA A 567 -18.08 -29.19 17.97
N LEU A 568 -17.02 -29.93 18.26
CA LEU A 568 -15.92 -30.26 17.36
C LEU A 568 -15.98 -31.77 17.03
N PRO A 569 -16.93 -32.20 16.18
CA PRO A 569 -17.28 -33.62 16.01
C PRO A 569 -16.18 -34.44 15.35
N VAL A 570 -15.31 -33.82 14.55
CA VAL A 570 -14.28 -34.47 13.74
C VAL A 570 -12.85 -34.14 14.21
N LEU A 571 -12.67 -33.41 15.30
CA LEU A 571 -11.36 -33.08 15.81
C LEU A 571 -10.67 -34.35 16.32
N GLU A 572 -9.60 -34.78 15.67
CA GLU A 572 -8.84 -35.98 16.03
C GLU A 572 -7.60 -35.65 16.86
N ARG A 573 -6.95 -34.51 16.55
CA ARG A 573 -5.67 -34.11 17.15
C ARG A 573 -5.66 -32.65 17.59
N PHE A 574 -5.31 -32.42 18.86
CA PHE A 574 -5.04 -31.09 19.40
C PHE A 574 -3.57 -30.99 19.82
N SER A 575 -2.80 -30.11 19.18
CA SER A 575 -1.36 -29.94 19.40
C SER A 575 -1.05 -28.59 20.05
N ILE A 576 -0.23 -28.58 21.10
CA ILE A 576 0.21 -27.36 21.81
C ILE A 576 1.73 -27.42 21.97
N ASN A 577 2.42 -26.33 21.69
CA ASN A 577 3.85 -26.23 21.98
C ASN A 577 4.09 -25.50 23.30
N MET A 578 4.89 -26.11 24.17
CA MET A 578 5.37 -25.49 25.41
C MET A 578 6.47 -24.48 25.09
N SER A 579 6.24 -23.22 25.46
CA SER A 579 7.26 -22.18 25.47
C SER A 579 7.27 -21.51 26.85
N GLN A 580 8.43 -21.49 27.50
CA GLN A 580 8.59 -20.87 28.81
C GLN A 580 8.61 -19.35 28.65
N ASP A 581 7.86 -18.66 29.50
CA ASP A 581 8.09 -17.25 29.78
C ASP A 581 9.14 -17.15 30.88
N HIS A 582 10.05 -16.19 30.77
CA HIS A 582 11.29 -16.01 31.53
C HIS A 582 11.18 -16.00 33.08
N ARG A 583 9.98 -16.15 33.64
CA ARG A 583 9.67 -16.08 35.07
C ARG A 583 9.02 -17.34 35.67
N ASN A 584 8.63 -18.32 34.86
CA ASN A 584 7.73 -19.39 35.33
C ASN A 584 8.45 -20.71 35.62
N ASP A 585 8.05 -21.35 36.73
CA ASP A 585 8.40 -22.73 37.07
C ASP A 585 7.73 -23.70 36.09
N LEU A 586 8.38 -24.84 35.80
CA LEU A 586 7.86 -25.89 34.94
C LEU A 586 6.53 -26.48 35.48
N SER A 587 6.38 -26.55 36.80
CA SER A 587 5.15 -26.97 37.46
C SER A 587 3.96 -26.08 37.05
N GLU A 588 4.16 -24.77 37.07
CA GLU A 588 3.18 -23.76 36.67
C GLU A 588 2.81 -23.88 35.18
N ILE A 589 3.75 -24.26 34.32
CA ILE A 589 3.48 -24.47 32.89
C ILE A 589 2.56 -25.70 32.69
N TRP A 590 2.82 -26.81 33.38
CA TRP A 590 1.97 -28.00 33.31
C TRP A 590 0.57 -27.76 33.88
N THR A 591 0.45 -26.97 34.95
CA THR A 591 -0.85 -26.50 35.47
C THR A 591 -1.60 -25.68 34.42
N ARG A 592 -0.94 -24.69 33.81
CA ARG A 592 -1.56 -23.87 32.75
C ARG A 592 -2.02 -24.70 31.54
N VAL A 593 -1.20 -25.66 31.11
CA VAL A 593 -1.59 -26.58 30.02
C VAL A 593 -2.81 -27.42 30.42
N ALA A 594 -2.85 -27.93 31.65
CA ALA A 594 -4.00 -28.66 32.17
C ALA A 594 -5.25 -27.77 32.19
N ASP A 595 -5.15 -26.53 32.68
CA ASP A 595 -6.27 -25.58 32.69
C ASP A 595 -6.80 -25.32 31.27
N LEU A 596 -5.91 -25.16 30.28
CA LEU A 596 -6.31 -25.00 28.88
C LEU A 596 -7.05 -26.21 28.34
N VAL A 597 -6.52 -27.41 28.56
CA VAL A 597 -7.16 -28.65 28.09
C VAL A 597 -8.50 -28.85 28.78
N LEU A 598 -8.57 -28.64 30.10
CA LEU A 598 -9.79 -28.79 30.88
C LEU A 598 -10.87 -27.80 30.44
N ASN A 599 -10.53 -26.52 30.29
CA ASN A 599 -11.48 -25.52 29.77
C ASN A 599 -11.92 -25.84 28.34
N PHE A 600 -11.00 -26.30 27.49
CA PHE A 600 -11.29 -26.68 26.11
C PHE A 600 -12.29 -27.84 26.03
N LEU A 601 -12.10 -28.87 26.85
CA LEU A 601 -12.94 -30.06 26.89
C LEU A 601 -14.26 -29.83 27.64
N ALA A 602 -14.26 -28.98 28.66
CA ALA A 602 -15.47 -28.62 29.40
C ALA A 602 -16.43 -27.79 28.55
N GLY A 603 -15.90 -26.87 27.73
CA GLY A 603 -16.70 -25.99 26.88
C GLY A 603 -17.24 -26.66 25.61
N ARG A 604 -16.69 -27.79 25.16
CA ARG A 604 -16.96 -28.38 23.83
C ARG A 604 -17.07 -29.90 23.82
N HIS A 605 -18.09 -30.41 23.14
CA HIS A 605 -18.18 -31.83 22.82
C HIS A 605 -17.21 -32.22 21.69
N THR A 606 -16.31 -33.18 21.96
CA THR A 606 -15.18 -33.59 21.09
C THR A 606 -15.10 -35.13 20.91
N PRO A 607 -16.11 -35.79 20.30
CA PRO A 607 -16.23 -37.26 20.30
C PRO A 607 -15.14 -37.99 19.51
N ALA A 608 -14.57 -37.34 18.49
CA ALA A 608 -13.49 -37.90 17.67
C ALA A 608 -12.09 -37.65 18.22
N LEU A 609 -11.93 -36.90 19.32
CA LEU A 609 -10.61 -36.57 19.85
C LEU A 609 -9.92 -37.86 20.32
N ARG A 610 -8.72 -38.09 19.80
CA ARG A 610 -7.90 -39.25 20.14
C ARG A 610 -6.52 -38.87 20.65
N VAL A 611 -5.97 -37.74 20.22
CA VAL A 611 -4.60 -37.34 20.57
C VAL A 611 -4.54 -35.90 21.02
N ILE A 612 -3.99 -35.67 22.21
CA ILE A 612 -3.48 -34.36 22.63
C ILE A 612 -1.96 -34.44 22.56
N ARG A 613 -1.36 -33.65 21.66
CA ARG A 613 0.09 -33.57 21.45
C ARG A 613 0.67 -32.36 22.17
N ILE A 614 1.72 -32.57 22.95
CA ILE A 614 2.47 -31.50 23.62
C ILE A 614 3.91 -31.52 23.12
N THR A 615 4.33 -30.45 22.43
CA THR A 615 5.72 -30.31 21.95
C THR A 615 6.53 -29.49 22.94
N ILE A 616 7.62 -30.03 23.46
CA ILE A 616 8.54 -29.34 24.37
C ILE A 616 9.76 -28.89 23.57
N HIS A 617 10.00 -27.58 23.49
CA HIS A 617 11.22 -27.11 22.86
C HIS A 617 12.45 -27.40 23.72
N ALA A 618 13.43 -28.14 23.19
CA ALA A 618 14.64 -28.53 23.94
C ALA A 618 15.38 -27.32 24.53
N ALA A 619 15.48 -26.22 23.79
CA ALA A 619 16.10 -24.97 24.28
C ALA A 619 15.38 -24.37 25.51
N THR A 620 14.07 -24.59 25.63
CA THR A 620 13.25 -24.21 26.78
C THR A 620 13.63 -25.06 27.99
N ALA A 621 13.71 -26.38 27.81
CA ALA A 621 14.13 -27.31 28.85
C ALA A 621 15.55 -26.99 29.37
N VAL A 622 16.51 -26.73 28.48
CA VAL A 622 17.92 -26.44 28.82
C VAL A 622 18.10 -25.18 29.66
N ARG A 623 17.35 -24.10 29.35
CA ARG A 623 17.45 -22.86 30.13
C ARG A 623 16.93 -23.05 31.56
N ALA A 624 15.86 -23.82 31.74
CA ALA A 624 15.37 -24.16 33.07
C ALA A 624 16.44 -24.86 33.91
N TYR A 625 17.33 -25.66 33.30
CA TYR A 625 18.45 -26.31 33.99
C TYR A 625 19.63 -25.39 34.35
N LYS A 626 19.87 -24.31 33.60
CA LYS A 626 21.05 -23.44 33.81
C LYS A 626 20.89 -22.43 34.94
N TYR A 627 19.66 -22.05 35.31
CA TYR A 627 19.39 -20.96 36.27
C TYR A 627 18.78 -21.43 37.60
N GLY A 628 18.73 -22.75 37.88
CA GLY A 628 18.17 -23.31 39.12
C GLY A 628 18.66 -24.73 39.42
N SER A 629 18.56 -25.13 40.69
CA SER A 629 19.13 -26.37 41.25
C SER A 629 18.20 -27.58 41.12
N TYR A 630 17.86 -28.07 39.92
CA TYR A 630 16.93 -29.20 39.82
C TYR A 630 17.24 -30.18 38.67
N ALA A 631 17.71 -31.38 39.04
CA ALA A 631 17.88 -32.53 38.17
C ALA A 631 16.52 -33.02 37.62
N TRP A 632 16.40 -33.18 36.30
CA TRP A 632 15.35 -33.93 35.60
C TRP A 632 13.88 -33.70 36.04
N LYS A 633 13.54 -32.51 36.56
CA LYS A 633 12.24 -32.20 37.18
C LYS A 633 11.07 -31.99 36.21
N ILE A 634 11.29 -32.00 34.91
CA ILE A 634 10.18 -31.98 33.94
C ILE A 634 9.32 -33.26 34.11
N PHE A 635 9.91 -34.36 34.60
CA PHE A 635 9.32 -35.70 34.54
C PHE A 635 9.46 -36.59 35.79
N ARG A 636 10.10 -36.17 36.89
CA ARG A 636 10.47 -37.11 37.97
C ARG A 636 9.47 -37.21 39.12
N GLU A 637 8.88 -38.40 39.30
CA GLU A 637 8.80 -39.06 40.61
C GLU A 637 10.21 -39.50 41.01
N LEU A 638 10.79 -38.89 42.04
CA LEU A 638 11.92 -39.45 42.76
C LEU A 638 11.45 -39.74 44.17
N ARG A 639 11.50 -41.01 44.56
CA ARG A 639 11.15 -41.45 45.91
C ARG A 639 11.91 -40.63 46.94
N GLY A 640 11.17 -39.85 47.71
CA GLY A 640 11.65 -39.12 48.88
C GLY A 640 11.87 -37.64 48.62
N ILE A 641 10.93 -36.85 49.15
CA ILE A 641 10.92 -35.38 49.31
C ILE A 641 10.15 -34.63 48.20
N ASP A 642 9.18 -33.85 48.67
CA ASP A 642 7.89 -33.47 48.07
C ASP A 642 7.89 -32.66 46.76
N HIS A 643 6.83 -32.92 45.99
CA HIS A 643 6.33 -32.27 44.77
C HIS A 643 6.95 -32.74 43.43
N SER A 644 6.66 -33.99 43.08
CA SER A 644 6.77 -34.55 41.73
C SER A 644 5.43 -34.52 41.00
N LEU A 645 5.41 -34.23 39.69
CA LEU A 645 4.21 -34.37 38.85
C LEU A 645 3.90 -35.87 38.67
N GLN A 646 2.83 -36.38 39.29
CA GLN A 646 2.38 -37.75 39.09
C GLN A 646 1.64 -37.87 37.75
N TRP A 647 2.31 -38.37 36.72
CA TRP A 647 1.75 -38.42 35.36
C TRP A 647 0.44 -39.19 35.24
N GLN A 648 0.32 -40.33 35.94
CA GLN A 648 -0.93 -41.09 35.98
C GLN A 648 -2.08 -40.24 36.52
N GLU A 649 -1.85 -39.51 37.61
CA GLU A 649 -2.84 -38.64 38.22
C GLU A 649 -3.13 -37.40 37.36
N TRP A 650 -2.10 -36.77 36.79
CA TRP A 650 -2.27 -35.63 35.90
C TRP A 650 -3.07 -36.01 34.65
N ILE A 651 -2.76 -37.14 34.02
CA ILE A 651 -3.49 -37.66 32.85
C ILE A 651 -4.92 -38.00 33.23
N ALA A 652 -5.15 -38.72 34.33
CA ALA A 652 -6.49 -39.08 34.77
C ALA A 652 -7.35 -37.85 35.13
N ARG A 653 -6.73 -36.78 35.66
CA ARG A 653 -7.42 -35.53 36.00
C ARG A 653 -7.66 -34.62 34.80
N THR A 654 -6.80 -34.66 33.77
CA THR A 654 -6.80 -33.68 32.67
C THR A 654 -7.45 -34.23 31.39
N LEU A 655 -7.33 -35.53 31.14
CA LEU A 655 -7.67 -36.17 29.87
C LEU A 655 -8.76 -37.24 30.04
N PRO A 656 -9.76 -37.30 29.13
CA PRO A 656 -10.70 -38.41 29.07
C PRO A 656 -9.99 -39.74 28.80
N ASP A 657 -10.59 -40.86 29.22
CA ASP A 657 -9.96 -42.18 29.13
C ASP A 657 -9.65 -42.63 27.70
N ASN A 658 -10.38 -42.13 26.71
CA ASN A 658 -10.21 -42.45 25.29
C ASN A 658 -9.25 -41.51 24.54
N VAL A 659 -8.53 -40.63 25.25
CA VAL A 659 -7.58 -39.66 24.67
C VAL A 659 -6.15 -39.98 25.09
N LEU A 660 -5.29 -40.19 24.09
CA LEU A 660 -3.86 -40.42 24.22
C LEU A 660 -3.13 -39.09 24.41
N LEU A 661 -2.26 -39.02 25.42
CA LEU A 661 -1.27 -37.96 25.53
C LEU A 661 -0.03 -38.32 24.70
N GLU A 662 0.30 -37.49 23.73
CA GLU A 662 1.55 -37.62 22.97
C GLU A 662 2.50 -36.47 23.33
N VAL A 663 3.73 -36.77 23.75
CA VAL A 663 4.73 -35.74 24.05
C VAL A 663 5.90 -35.85 23.07
N SER A 664 6.25 -34.75 22.43
CA SER A 664 7.38 -34.66 21.49
C SER A 664 8.40 -33.62 21.95
N VAL A 665 9.66 -33.79 21.54
CA VAL A 665 10.73 -32.83 21.80
C VAL A 665 11.06 -32.10 20.50
N GLY A 666 10.91 -30.79 20.47
CA GLY A 666 11.27 -29.97 19.31
C GLY A 666 12.62 -29.29 19.49
N THR A 667 13.57 -29.51 18.58
CA THR A 667 14.85 -28.77 18.58
C THR A 667 14.81 -27.60 17.58
N ARG A 668 15.56 -26.51 17.85
CA ARG A 668 15.74 -25.40 16.88
C ARG A 668 16.90 -25.62 15.92
N TYR A 669 17.73 -26.64 16.15
CA TYR A 669 18.97 -26.90 15.42
C TYR A 669 18.81 -28.20 14.64
N ALA A 670 19.21 -28.22 13.37
CA ALA A 670 19.14 -29.42 12.53
C ALA A 670 20.07 -30.57 12.98
N GLN A 671 20.87 -30.36 14.03
CA GLN A 671 21.75 -31.35 14.63
C GLN A 671 21.36 -31.58 16.08
N TYR A 672 21.13 -32.84 16.42
CA TYR A 672 20.78 -33.36 17.75
C TYR A 672 21.76 -32.85 18.83
N PRO A 673 21.34 -31.91 19.70
CA PRO A 673 22.14 -31.49 20.84
C PRO A 673 22.09 -32.58 21.93
N LYS A 674 23.17 -32.77 22.71
CA LYS A 674 23.18 -33.65 23.91
C LYS A 674 22.02 -33.39 24.89
N ASP A 675 21.49 -32.18 24.85
CA ASP A 675 20.33 -31.76 25.63
C ASP A 675 19.00 -32.39 25.18
N ALA A 676 18.87 -32.77 23.90
CA ALA A 676 17.73 -33.50 23.36
C ALA A 676 17.77 -34.97 23.80
N ASP A 677 18.94 -35.63 23.70
CA ASP A 677 19.15 -37.01 24.18
C ASP A 677 18.81 -37.13 25.67
N ALA A 678 19.19 -36.11 26.45
CA ALA A 678 18.82 -36.04 27.84
C ALA A 678 17.28 -36.03 27.95
N LEU A 679 16.62 -35.00 27.40
CA LEU A 679 15.17 -34.86 27.51
C LEU A 679 14.39 -36.11 27.03
N GLU A 680 14.89 -36.79 26.01
CA GLU A 680 14.40 -38.06 25.51
C GLU A 680 14.50 -39.20 26.55
N LEU A 681 15.66 -39.38 27.20
CA LEU A 681 15.82 -40.36 28.29
C LEU A 681 14.83 -40.13 29.44
N ALA A 682 14.50 -38.88 29.76
CA ALA A 682 13.50 -38.59 30.78
C ALA A 682 12.07 -38.87 30.30
N LEU A 683 11.75 -38.64 29.03
CA LEU A 683 10.48 -39.03 28.45
C LEU A 683 10.32 -40.56 28.42
N MET A 684 11.38 -41.29 28.05
CA MET A 684 11.40 -42.75 28.10
C MET A 684 11.22 -43.27 29.53
N SER A 685 11.83 -42.61 30.51
CA SER A 685 11.63 -42.94 31.92
C SER A 685 10.17 -42.76 32.35
N ALA A 686 9.50 -41.70 31.87
CA ALA A 686 8.09 -41.44 32.16
C ALA A 686 7.15 -42.45 31.46
N SER A 687 7.46 -42.89 30.24
CA SER A 687 6.66 -43.91 29.53
C SER A 687 6.67 -45.28 30.22
N TYR A 688 7.66 -45.61 31.04
CA TYR A 688 7.64 -46.86 31.81
C TYR A 688 6.63 -46.85 32.97
N VAL A 689 6.16 -45.67 33.40
CA VAL A 689 5.25 -45.51 34.54
C VAL A 689 3.80 -45.37 34.08
N VAL A 690 3.54 -44.98 32.83
CA VAL A 690 2.18 -44.78 32.29
C VAL A 690 1.92 -45.78 31.17
N ASP A 691 0.72 -46.36 31.14
CA ASP A 691 0.29 -47.28 30.09
C ASP A 691 0.46 -46.64 28.68
N GLU A 692 1.07 -47.37 27.75
CA GLU A 692 1.26 -46.97 26.35
C GLU A 692 -0.07 -46.63 25.64
N SER A 693 -1.20 -47.17 26.14
CA SER A 693 -2.54 -46.81 25.67
C SER A 693 -2.96 -45.38 26.04
N ARG A 694 -2.32 -44.77 27.06
CA ARG A 694 -2.62 -43.45 27.62
C ARG A 694 -1.50 -42.43 27.40
N PHE A 695 -0.27 -42.88 27.16
CA PHE A 695 0.89 -42.02 26.95
C PHE A 695 1.83 -42.56 25.86
N ARG A 696 2.30 -41.67 24.98
CA ARG A 696 3.26 -42.00 23.93
C ARG A 696 4.28 -40.89 23.72
N ILE A 697 5.50 -41.28 23.33
CA ILE A 697 6.50 -40.37 22.78
C ILE A 697 6.27 -40.20 21.27
N GLY A 698 6.17 -38.94 20.81
CA GLY A 698 5.92 -38.62 19.41
C GLY A 698 7.07 -39.01 18.48
N PRO A 699 6.81 -39.25 17.18
CA PRO A 699 7.83 -39.70 16.21
C PRO A 699 8.74 -38.57 15.69
N ASP A 700 8.37 -37.30 15.88
CA ASP A 700 9.11 -36.13 15.40
C ASP A 700 10.05 -35.62 16.53
N ILE A 701 11.36 -35.81 16.38
CA ILE A 701 12.45 -35.26 17.24
C ILE A 701 13.27 -34.24 16.44
#